data_AF-A0A0M3SJ89-F1
#
_entry.id   AF-A0A0M3SJ89-F1
#
_cell.length_a   1.000
_cell.length_b   1.000
_cell.length_c   1.000
_cell.angle_alpha   90.00
_cell.angle_beta   90.00
_cell.angle_gamma   90.00
#
_symmetry.space_group_name_H-M   'P 1'
#
loop_
_entity.id
_entity.type
_entity.pdbx_description
1 polymer ?
#
loop_
_entity_poly.entity_id
_entity_poly.type
_entity_poly.pdbx_seq_one_letter_code
_entity_poly.pdbx_strand_id
1 'polypeptide(L)'
;MKKLLSILSTIAFTASTSSAVVSCNTKVDKVKDIDKIIKNKDLGKISNVSENILKNALKQNNPKVDTDKLALKDVDLFNGSATFVPKNKAIDYDGQAKVKFDFGNRKAESQYLWEAISNTWLGTINKNDPSEILKELKGVNPLIETDQLVVKGQNSWGATIEAKSDSTLYKGQTSVSYNVIEGGDTSAISLYSAVKTTWLGEIQAGSSEQETKQNILNQIKSKNSEVNINELEVKSITEWGAQVGAKAGSEVYKDECYISFTLNGNTGGSGPGTGVASSLYNEVKTTWLGNISDTNESTILQAVKLNNPNLDITKLTLKNTNDYNSILIPNEEGKTTYKDEVWLSYSVSENTKPVEKKELSQVISKTNFEKSKSSSIHLTDNNQLNEGKIKELISNSNGGLDLEQVEISNIKEVSTKGITEEYTNYSAVVKAKENSYSYKGTVNINFYTLVLITNPDELSGVIETTQLGEISDNTDAAIFNALAEKNKNKNLDFGNLKVESKSATSAIIKAIDNSKVYSGSVSVNFVVKEIEKPSEKKLLSEDLTTLKLGEIKDAKDSTILEAVYSKNSKVQKGEVEVKNITTTGATIKSKFNSEFYQDSQVTIEYSLKENGEKPKPSNDALLVGYWYEWGGANQHNEPVKLLNSEELLNSAYNVIDISFLYTWEPYAMPTFEPFNPGSKAEIQRGIKSLQAAGKKVILSMGGATGGEMRFREDQTDQLTATFIKYIDEYGFDGIDIDWEGAALGDRQSQHTTIAALKETKKIQNSKGKEFMITMAPELPYLKYNTEHGNQASYIPFLKGLDGLYDFINPQYYNGWAFGPFIDQEEKNYLGVNTSYISNDDAEYRGEFYYLVTKYLTTKYSAQNDFFEKIPTNKFVLGAATNEPAGRGAATRESIYKSYVLLENDNIYIRGLMTWAINYDAVADWMFEAWFKETWGNK
;
A
#
# COMPACT_ATOMS: atom_id res chain seq x y z
N MET A 1 37.13 52.08 -54.55
CA MET A 1 36.38 52.56 -55.73
C MET A 1 34.96 52.92 -55.31
N LYS A 2 34.60 54.18 -55.61
CA LYS A 2 33.27 54.83 -55.70
C LYS A 2 32.29 54.60 -54.53
N LYS A 3 32.21 55.49 -53.53
CA LYS A 3 31.45 56.77 -53.49
C LYS A 3 29.95 56.58 -53.79
N LEU A 4 29.06 57.09 -52.94
CA LEU A 4 28.36 58.39 -53.10
C LEU A 4 27.19 58.49 -52.09
N LEU A 5 27.21 59.51 -51.21
CA LEU A 5 26.24 60.64 -51.11
C LEU A 5 24.99 60.35 -50.25
N SER A 6 24.40 61.25 -49.43
CA SER A 6 24.63 62.66 -49.03
C SER A 6 23.54 63.04 -48.00
N ILE A 7 23.87 63.68 -46.86
CA ILE A 7 23.72 65.13 -46.52
C ILE A 7 22.26 65.52 -46.17
N LEU A 8 21.90 65.83 -44.91
CA LEU A 8 22.11 67.05 -44.08
C LEU A 8 21.04 68.14 -44.30
N SER A 9 20.33 68.53 -43.23
CA SER A 9 20.07 69.95 -42.86
C SER A 9 19.20 70.05 -41.57
N THR A 10 19.69 70.49 -40.40
CA THR A 10 19.98 71.86 -39.85
C THR A 10 18.82 72.58 -39.11
N ILE A 11 19.17 73.14 -37.93
CA ILE A 11 18.63 74.36 -37.22
C ILE A 11 17.31 74.15 -36.44
N ALA A 12 17.29 74.04 -35.10
CA ALA A 12 17.62 74.97 -33.98
C ALA A 12 16.61 76.11 -33.77
N PHE A 13 15.92 76.13 -32.60
CA PHE A 13 15.92 77.27 -31.66
C PHE A 13 15.28 76.91 -30.31
N THR A 14 15.83 77.53 -29.28
CA THR A 14 15.67 77.33 -27.82
C THR A 14 14.46 78.02 -27.21
N ALA A 15 13.95 77.49 -26.09
CA ALA A 15 13.55 78.31 -24.93
C ALA A 15 13.49 77.47 -23.63
N SER A 16 14.06 78.06 -22.57
CA SER A 16 13.87 77.87 -21.11
C SER A 16 12.49 77.35 -20.69
N THR A 17 12.27 76.59 -19.61
CA THR A 17 13.04 76.22 -18.42
C THR A 17 12.24 75.11 -17.72
N SER A 18 12.89 74.41 -16.79
CA SER A 18 12.34 73.86 -15.55
C SER A 18 12.24 72.34 -15.41
N SER A 19 12.74 71.92 -14.23
CA SER A 19 12.29 70.77 -13.45
C SER A 19 12.89 69.40 -13.80
N ALA A 20 14.07 69.20 -13.23
CA ALA A 20 14.58 67.97 -12.61
C ALA A 20 14.15 66.64 -13.25
N VAL A 21 15.04 66.06 -14.06
CA VAL A 21 15.11 64.60 -14.21
C VAL A 21 16.47 64.17 -13.67
N VAL A 22 16.43 63.56 -12.48
CA VAL A 22 17.51 62.72 -11.98
C VAL A 22 17.73 61.64 -13.03
N SER A 23 18.88 61.67 -13.70
CA SER A 23 19.35 60.57 -14.52
C SER A 23 19.62 59.38 -13.61
N CYS A 24 18.65 58.47 -13.50
CA CYS A 24 18.86 57.16 -12.93
C CYS A 24 19.74 56.37 -13.89
N ASN A 25 20.97 56.16 -13.45
CA ASN A 25 21.96 55.26 -14.01
C ASN A 25 21.38 53.83 -14.01
N THR A 26 20.70 53.40 -15.08
CA THR A 26 20.32 52.00 -15.26
C THR A 26 21.56 51.22 -15.67
N LYS A 27 22.21 50.60 -14.68
CA LYS A 27 23.09 49.47 -14.91
C LYS A 27 22.31 48.44 -15.73
N VAL A 28 22.77 48.16 -16.94
CA VAL A 28 22.41 46.92 -17.63
C VAL A 28 22.98 45.79 -16.76
N ASP A 29 22.11 45.07 -16.07
CA ASP A 29 22.51 43.90 -15.30
C ASP A 29 23.15 42.90 -16.27
N LYS A 30 24.37 42.47 -15.96
CA LYS A 30 25.07 41.44 -16.75
C LYS A 30 24.21 40.18 -16.74
N VAL A 31 23.89 39.64 -17.93
CA VAL A 31 23.33 38.30 -18.11
C VAL A 31 24.16 37.32 -17.28
N LYS A 32 23.50 36.55 -16.43
CA LYS A 32 24.15 35.66 -15.47
C LYS A 32 24.08 34.22 -15.97
N ASP A 33 25.24 33.63 -16.20
CA ASP A 33 25.40 32.21 -16.58
C ASP A 33 24.90 31.30 -15.46
N ILE A 34 23.84 30.52 -15.75
CA ILE A 34 23.18 29.66 -14.77
C ILE A 34 24.17 28.67 -14.14
N ASP A 35 25.14 28.16 -14.91
CA ASP A 35 26.12 27.18 -14.40
C ASP A 35 27.05 27.79 -13.32
N LYS A 36 27.24 29.11 -13.35
CA LYS A 36 28.03 29.85 -12.37
C LYS A 36 27.22 30.29 -11.14
N ILE A 37 25.89 30.38 -11.26
CA ILE A 37 25.01 30.78 -10.15
C ILE A 37 24.58 29.58 -9.32
N ILE A 38 24.31 28.44 -9.97
CA ILE A 38 24.01 27.18 -9.28
C ILE A 38 25.32 26.62 -8.72
N LYS A 39 25.62 26.98 -7.47
CA LYS A 39 26.85 26.57 -6.78
C LYS A 39 26.75 25.17 -6.21
N ASN A 40 25.58 24.81 -5.65
CA ASN A 40 25.33 23.47 -5.17
C ASN A 40 24.54 22.69 -6.23
N LYS A 41 25.25 21.83 -6.95
CA LYS A 41 24.71 21.04 -8.06
C LYS A 41 24.18 19.68 -7.60
N ASP A 42 24.32 19.33 -6.32
CA ASP A 42 23.71 18.14 -5.74
C ASP A 42 22.42 18.52 -5.01
N LEU A 43 21.30 17.96 -5.45
CA LEU A 43 19.97 18.23 -4.92
C LEU A 43 19.58 17.27 -3.78
N GLY A 44 20.42 16.27 -3.49
CA GLY A 44 20.15 15.27 -2.46
C GLY A 44 19.06 14.27 -2.88
N LYS A 45 18.47 13.60 -1.89
CA LYS A 45 17.44 12.57 -2.11
C LYS A 45 16.12 13.22 -2.53
N ILE A 46 15.54 12.73 -3.62
CA ILE A 46 14.25 13.20 -4.13
C ILE A 46 13.26 12.03 -4.20
N SER A 47 12.01 12.29 -3.78
CA SER A 47 10.96 11.27 -3.65
C SER A 47 10.20 11.00 -4.95
N ASN A 48 10.20 11.94 -5.90
CA ASN A 48 9.60 11.88 -7.22
C ASN A 48 10.28 12.92 -8.12
N VAL A 49 10.27 12.72 -9.45
CA VAL A 49 10.87 13.62 -10.42
C VAL A 49 9.78 14.37 -11.18
N SER A 50 9.21 15.36 -10.50
CA SER A 50 8.41 16.42 -11.13
C SER A 50 9.25 17.69 -11.26
N GLU A 51 8.95 18.52 -12.27
CA GLU A 51 9.64 19.81 -12.47
C GLU A 51 9.56 20.68 -11.21
N ASN A 52 8.43 20.65 -10.50
CA ASN A 52 8.22 21.39 -9.26
C ASN A 52 9.10 20.86 -8.11
N ILE A 53 9.23 19.55 -7.95
CA ILE A 53 10.08 18.95 -6.90
C ILE A 53 11.55 19.27 -7.15
N LEU A 54 12.02 19.14 -8.38
CA LEU A 54 13.41 19.47 -8.74
C LEU A 54 13.69 20.97 -8.62
N LYS A 55 12.73 21.84 -8.97
CA LYS A 55 12.85 23.29 -8.75
C LYS A 55 12.89 23.64 -7.26
N ASN A 56 12.06 22.99 -6.45
CA ASN A 56 12.05 23.21 -5.00
C ASN A 56 13.36 22.78 -4.35
N ALA A 57 13.88 21.60 -4.71
CA ALA A 57 15.19 21.13 -4.24
C ALA A 57 16.34 22.05 -4.71
N LEU A 58 16.27 22.52 -5.96
CA LEU A 58 17.24 23.49 -6.49
C LEU A 58 17.21 24.82 -5.71
N LYS A 59 16.02 25.34 -5.40
CA LYS A 59 15.83 26.57 -4.63
C LYS A 59 16.29 26.43 -3.18
N GLN A 60 16.05 25.28 -2.56
CA GLN A 60 16.54 24.97 -1.22
C GLN A 60 18.07 24.99 -1.14
N ASN A 61 18.74 24.36 -2.11
CA ASN A 61 20.20 24.27 -2.14
C ASN A 61 20.89 25.49 -2.74
N ASN A 62 20.15 26.33 -3.48
CA ASN A 62 20.64 27.57 -4.08
C ASN A 62 19.61 28.71 -3.89
N PRO A 63 19.43 29.26 -2.68
CA PRO A 63 18.34 30.21 -2.37
C PRO A 63 18.32 31.52 -3.16
N LYS A 64 19.40 31.83 -3.88
CA LYS A 64 19.56 33.03 -4.72
C LYS A 64 19.20 32.80 -6.20
N VAL A 65 18.85 31.57 -6.58
CA VAL A 65 18.43 31.20 -7.93
C VAL A 65 16.92 31.38 -8.03
N ASP A 66 16.48 32.14 -9.04
CA ASP A 66 15.07 32.32 -9.35
C ASP A 66 14.60 31.16 -10.25
N THR A 67 14.07 30.11 -9.62
CA THR A 67 13.70 28.85 -10.29
C THR A 67 12.47 28.96 -11.18
N ASP A 68 11.67 30.02 -11.04
CA ASP A 68 10.48 30.27 -11.87
C ASP A 68 10.87 30.73 -13.29
N LYS A 69 12.08 31.30 -13.43
CA LYS A 69 12.70 31.69 -14.71
C LYS A 69 13.44 30.54 -15.40
N LEU A 70 13.51 29.36 -14.78
CA LEU A 70 14.17 28.18 -15.33
C LEU A 70 13.15 27.16 -15.82
N ALA A 71 13.54 26.38 -16.81
CA ALA A 71 12.86 25.21 -17.31
C ALA A 71 13.79 24.00 -17.20
N LEU A 72 13.20 22.81 -17.13
CA LEU A 72 13.93 21.55 -17.01
C LEU A 72 14.13 20.93 -18.39
N LYS A 73 15.31 20.35 -18.61
CA LYS A 73 15.70 19.62 -19.81
C LYS A 73 16.61 18.44 -19.43
N ASP A 74 16.71 17.44 -20.29
CA ASP A 74 17.70 16.35 -20.20
C ASP A 74 17.72 15.69 -18.80
N VAL A 75 16.54 15.28 -18.33
CA VAL A 75 16.34 14.58 -17.04
C VAL A 75 16.74 13.12 -17.23
N ASP A 76 17.74 12.69 -16.48
CA ASP A 76 18.27 11.34 -16.43
C ASP A 76 18.03 10.77 -15.02
N LEU A 77 16.94 10.03 -14.90
CA LEU A 77 16.48 9.43 -13.64
C LEU A 77 17.44 8.35 -13.11
N PHE A 78 18.21 7.71 -14.01
CA PHE A 78 19.05 6.56 -13.69
C PHE A 78 20.40 6.99 -13.12
N ASN A 79 21.04 7.98 -13.74
CA ASN A 79 22.26 8.59 -13.21
C ASN A 79 21.97 9.67 -12.16
N GLY A 80 20.69 9.96 -11.91
CA GLY A 80 20.25 10.95 -10.96
C GLY A 80 20.73 12.34 -11.37
N SER A 81 20.34 12.81 -12.56
CA SER A 81 20.75 14.13 -13.05
C SER A 81 19.67 14.82 -13.87
N ALA A 82 19.71 16.15 -13.93
CA ALA A 82 18.86 16.94 -14.82
C ALA A 82 19.57 18.22 -15.23
N THR A 83 19.10 18.88 -16.30
CA THR A 83 19.67 20.14 -16.79
C THR A 83 18.65 21.27 -16.69
N PHE A 84 19.02 22.37 -16.05
CA PHE A 84 18.21 23.58 -16.03
C PHE A 84 18.64 24.55 -17.13
N VAL A 85 17.66 25.09 -17.85
CA VAL A 85 17.82 26.07 -18.94
C VAL A 85 16.92 27.30 -18.70
N PRO A 86 17.23 28.49 -19.24
CA PRO A 86 16.36 29.66 -19.12
C PRO A 86 15.03 29.45 -19.85
N LYS A 87 13.92 29.85 -19.21
CA LYS A 87 12.59 29.84 -19.82
C LYS A 87 12.46 31.03 -20.80
N ASN A 88 11.85 30.79 -21.98
CA ASN A 88 11.61 31.74 -23.09
C ASN A 88 11.76 33.25 -22.74
N LYS A 89 12.84 33.88 -23.21
CA LYS A 89 13.15 35.33 -23.11
C LYS A 89 13.46 35.90 -21.71
N ALA A 90 13.96 35.11 -20.77
CA ALA A 90 14.62 35.68 -19.58
C ALA A 90 15.91 36.44 -19.99
N ILE A 91 15.88 37.77 -20.00
CA ILE A 91 16.99 38.66 -20.38
C ILE A 91 18.17 38.64 -19.41
N ASP A 92 18.03 37.99 -18.25
CA ASP A 92 19.02 38.02 -17.16
C ASP A 92 19.77 36.68 -16.96
N TYR A 93 19.39 35.61 -17.67
CA TYR A 93 20.00 34.28 -17.56
C TYR A 93 20.39 33.69 -18.93
N ASP A 94 21.61 33.16 -19.02
CA ASP A 94 22.10 32.39 -20.18
C ASP A 94 22.76 31.07 -19.74
N GLY A 95 23.11 30.23 -20.72
CA GLY A 95 23.73 28.94 -20.49
C GLY A 95 22.76 27.86 -20.02
N GLN A 96 23.32 26.77 -19.49
CA GLN A 96 22.58 25.63 -18.94
C GLN A 96 23.38 25.06 -17.77
N ALA A 97 22.71 24.47 -16.78
CA ALA A 97 23.38 23.92 -15.61
C ALA A 97 22.89 22.51 -15.33
N LYS A 98 23.83 21.56 -15.30
CA LYS A 98 23.54 20.17 -14.94
C LYS A 98 23.62 20.00 -13.42
N VAL A 99 22.59 19.39 -12.86
CA VAL A 99 22.47 19.03 -11.45
C VAL A 99 22.40 17.52 -11.28
N LYS A 100 22.67 17.04 -10.07
CA LYS A 100 22.56 15.64 -9.65
C LYS A 100 21.55 15.51 -8.51
N PHE A 101 20.95 14.33 -8.36
CA PHE A 101 20.01 13.98 -7.30
C PHE A 101 20.02 12.46 -7.07
N ASP A 102 19.55 12.02 -5.90
CA ASP A 102 19.36 10.60 -5.59
C ASP A 102 17.86 10.25 -5.64
N PHE A 103 17.42 9.63 -6.72
CA PHE A 103 16.06 9.11 -6.89
C PHE A 103 16.09 7.63 -6.51
N GLY A 104 15.58 7.30 -5.33
CA GLY A 104 15.84 6.04 -4.59
C GLY A 104 15.40 4.71 -5.22
N ASN A 105 15.27 4.61 -6.54
CA ASN A 105 14.95 3.40 -7.30
C ASN A 105 16.10 2.93 -8.19
N ARG A 106 17.27 2.65 -7.60
CA ARG A 106 18.25 1.76 -8.23
C ARG A 106 17.86 0.31 -7.95
N LYS A 107 17.01 -0.29 -8.79
CA LYS A 107 17.04 -1.76 -8.99
C LYS A 107 17.99 -2.05 -10.15
N ALA A 108 18.89 -3.01 -9.95
CA ALA A 108 19.96 -3.37 -10.90
C ALA A 108 19.48 -4.30 -12.04
N GLU A 109 18.17 -4.44 -12.27
CA GLU A 109 17.58 -5.41 -13.20
C GLU A 109 16.58 -4.76 -14.17
N SER A 110 16.49 -5.29 -15.39
CA SER A 110 15.52 -4.89 -16.43
C SER A 110 14.07 -4.99 -15.92
N GLN A 111 13.22 -4.00 -16.22
CA GLN A 111 11.82 -3.94 -15.81
C GLN A 111 10.91 -4.73 -16.79
N TYR A 112 9.80 -5.34 -16.35
CA TYR A 112 8.90 -5.97 -17.30
C TYR A 112 8.06 -4.95 -18.08
N LEU A 113 7.78 -5.22 -19.36
CA LEU A 113 7.07 -4.25 -20.22
C LEU A 113 5.66 -3.90 -19.74
N TRP A 114 4.94 -4.84 -19.11
CA TRP A 114 3.63 -4.55 -18.53
C TRP A 114 3.69 -3.68 -17.27
N GLU A 115 4.86 -3.56 -16.62
CA GLU A 115 5.08 -2.63 -15.50
C GLU A 115 5.51 -1.24 -16.01
N ALA A 116 6.13 -1.18 -17.20
CA ALA A 116 6.64 0.04 -17.81
C ALA A 116 5.63 0.73 -18.75
N ILE A 117 4.70 -0.04 -19.34
CA ILE A 117 3.63 0.44 -20.23
C ILE A 117 2.32 0.42 -19.43
N SER A 118 1.94 1.57 -18.87
CA SER A 118 0.74 1.73 -18.06
C SER A 118 -0.52 2.01 -18.90
N ASN A 119 -0.35 2.56 -20.11
CA ASN A 119 -1.43 2.80 -21.07
C ASN A 119 -1.25 1.93 -22.30
N THR A 120 -2.08 0.89 -22.44
CA THR A 120 -2.05 -0.04 -23.57
C THR A 120 -2.98 0.37 -24.72
N TRP A 121 -3.87 1.36 -24.52
CA TRP A 121 -4.70 1.93 -25.57
C TRP A 121 -3.99 3.11 -26.23
N LEU A 122 -3.68 3.00 -27.52
CA LEU A 122 -2.97 4.05 -28.28
C LEU A 122 -3.91 5.03 -29.00
N GLY A 123 -5.23 4.81 -28.93
CA GLY A 123 -6.20 5.59 -29.70
C GLY A 123 -6.28 5.15 -31.16
N THR A 124 -6.58 6.07 -32.07
CA THR A 124 -6.60 5.77 -33.52
C THR A 124 -5.23 6.06 -34.12
N ILE A 125 -4.63 5.06 -34.76
CA ILE A 125 -3.37 5.22 -35.50
C ILE A 125 -3.62 5.44 -36.99
N ASN A 126 -2.79 6.29 -37.61
CA ASN A 126 -2.96 6.64 -39.02
C ASN A 126 -2.64 5.48 -39.97
N LYS A 127 -1.72 4.61 -39.55
CA LYS A 127 -1.30 3.44 -40.32
C LYS A 127 -0.86 2.34 -39.38
N ASN A 128 -1.27 1.12 -39.71
CA ASN A 128 -0.87 -0.07 -38.99
C ASN A 128 0.58 -0.48 -39.34
N ASP A 129 1.56 0.28 -38.85
CA ASP A 129 2.97 -0.05 -38.98
C ASP A 129 3.77 0.21 -37.69
N PRO A 130 4.93 -0.46 -37.50
CA PRO A 130 5.68 -0.42 -36.24
C PRO A 130 6.08 0.98 -35.80
N SER A 131 6.36 1.87 -36.75
CA SER A 131 6.89 3.20 -36.44
C SER A 131 5.81 4.11 -35.86
N GLU A 132 4.60 4.07 -36.43
CA GLU A 132 3.46 4.83 -35.91
C GLU A 132 2.99 4.27 -34.57
N ILE A 133 2.96 2.94 -34.41
CA ILE A 133 2.58 2.30 -33.14
C ILE A 133 3.54 2.66 -32.01
N LEU A 134 4.86 2.63 -32.24
CA LEU A 134 5.84 3.04 -31.23
C LEU A 134 5.76 4.54 -30.93
N LYS A 135 5.48 5.37 -31.94
CA LYS A 135 5.29 6.81 -31.77
C LYS A 135 4.09 7.11 -30.87
N GLU A 136 2.94 6.51 -31.14
CA GLU A 136 1.74 6.70 -30.31
C GLU A 136 1.92 6.05 -28.92
N LEU A 137 2.60 4.90 -28.83
CA LEU A 137 2.98 4.29 -27.55
C LEU A 137 3.82 5.23 -26.68
N LYS A 138 4.83 5.90 -27.25
CA LYS A 138 5.60 6.94 -26.54
C LYS A 138 4.74 8.14 -26.18
N GLY A 139 3.76 8.48 -27.01
CA GLY A 139 2.81 9.57 -26.76
C GLY A 139 1.97 9.32 -25.50
N VAL A 140 1.42 8.12 -25.33
CA VAL A 140 0.58 7.74 -24.18
C VAL A 140 1.37 7.18 -22.98
N ASN A 141 2.62 6.77 -23.19
CA ASN A 141 3.59 6.36 -22.17
C ASN A 141 4.89 7.18 -22.33
N PRO A 142 4.93 8.45 -21.92
CA PRO A 142 6.05 9.37 -22.21
C PRO A 142 7.42 8.90 -21.68
N LEU A 143 7.41 8.00 -20.69
CA LEU A 143 8.60 7.46 -20.05
C LEU A 143 9.15 6.16 -20.70
N ILE A 144 8.44 5.60 -21.69
CA ILE A 144 8.85 4.33 -22.31
C ILE A 144 9.95 4.54 -23.37
N GLU A 145 11.07 3.82 -23.32
CA GLU A 145 12.14 3.95 -24.32
C GLU A 145 11.90 3.02 -25.50
N THR A 146 11.32 3.56 -26.57
CA THR A 146 10.83 2.76 -27.72
C THR A 146 11.94 2.22 -28.61
N ASP A 147 13.15 2.75 -28.52
CA ASP A 147 14.35 2.22 -29.17
C ASP A 147 14.78 0.86 -28.63
N GLN A 148 14.27 0.46 -27.47
CA GLN A 148 14.48 -0.85 -26.84
C GLN A 148 13.37 -1.86 -27.19
N LEU A 149 12.40 -1.47 -28.01
CA LEU A 149 11.18 -2.23 -28.28
C LEU A 149 11.06 -2.63 -29.76
N VAL A 150 10.27 -3.66 -30.00
CA VAL A 150 9.89 -4.15 -31.33
C VAL A 150 8.40 -4.43 -31.33
N VAL A 151 7.72 -4.06 -32.42
CA VAL A 151 6.29 -4.33 -32.61
C VAL A 151 6.12 -5.61 -33.43
N LYS A 152 5.28 -6.52 -32.96
CA LYS A 152 4.91 -7.78 -33.63
C LYS A 152 3.38 -7.95 -33.67
N GLY A 153 2.88 -8.88 -34.49
CA GLY A 153 1.47 -9.30 -34.44
C GLY A 153 0.42 -8.24 -34.81
N GLN A 154 0.81 -7.23 -35.59
CA GLN A 154 -0.04 -6.11 -36.01
C GLN A 154 -1.28 -6.54 -36.81
N ASN A 155 -2.43 -5.93 -36.51
CA ASN A 155 -3.70 -6.11 -37.22
C ASN A 155 -4.54 -4.81 -37.12
N SER A 156 -5.75 -4.78 -37.66
CA SER A 156 -6.59 -3.58 -37.73
C SER A 156 -7.03 -2.99 -36.38
N TRP A 157 -6.74 -3.65 -35.26
CA TRP A 157 -7.23 -3.27 -33.93
C TRP A 157 -6.16 -3.30 -32.82
N GLY A 158 -4.92 -3.72 -33.12
CA GLY A 158 -3.87 -3.86 -32.10
C GLY A 158 -2.57 -4.52 -32.55
N ALA A 159 -1.56 -4.50 -31.67
CA ALA A 159 -0.26 -5.14 -31.85
C ALA A 159 0.36 -5.62 -30.52
N THR A 160 1.37 -6.46 -30.61
CA THR A 160 2.25 -6.83 -29.49
C THR A 160 3.51 -5.95 -29.48
N ILE A 161 3.85 -5.42 -28.31
CA ILE A 161 5.11 -4.72 -28.02
C ILE A 161 6.01 -5.66 -27.25
N GLU A 162 7.19 -5.93 -27.78
CA GLU A 162 8.17 -6.86 -27.21
C GLU A 162 9.49 -6.15 -26.95
N ALA A 163 10.17 -6.51 -25.86
CA ALA A 163 11.50 -6.01 -25.59
C ALA A 163 12.49 -6.61 -26.60
N LYS A 164 13.39 -5.80 -27.15
CA LYS A 164 14.46 -6.32 -28.01
C LYS A 164 15.32 -7.31 -27.23
N SER A 165 15.90 -8.28 -27.93
CA SER A 165 16.74 -9.33 -27.33
C SER A 165 17.99 -8.77 -26.62
N ASP A 166 18.45 -7.59 -27.03
CA ASP A 166 19.56 -6.85 -26.44
C ASP A 166 19.09 -5.74 -25.50
N SER A 167 17.81 -5.73 -25.11
CA SER A 167 17.29 -4.68 -24.25
C SER A 167 17.90 -4.74 -22.86
N THR A 168 18.48 -3.62 -22.43
CA THR A 168 19.01 -3.47 -21.06
C THR A 168 17.98 -2.85 -20.11
N LEU A 169 16.85 -2.35 -20.64
CA LEU A 169 15.83 -1.65 -19.88
C LEU A 169 14.60 -2.52 -19.63
N TYR A 170 14.21 -3.35 -20.59
CA TYR A 170 12.94 -4.06 -20.56
C TYR A 170 13.06 -5.56 -20.80
N LYS A 171 12.15 -6.33 -20.21
CA LYS A 171 11.95 -7.77 -20.48
C LYS A 171 10.48 -8.11 -20.72
N GLY A 172 10.24 -9.18 -21.47
CA GLY A 172 8.90 -9.67 -21.80
C GLY A 172 8.23 -8.90 -22.95
N GLN A 173 6.91 -9.05 -23.06
CA GLN A 173 6.06 -8.40 -24.05
C GLN A 173 4.72 -8.00 -23.44
N THR A 174 4.03 -7.05 -24.07
CA THR A 174 2.67 -6.63 -23.70
C THR A 174 1.90 -6.25 -24.96
N SER A 175 0.58 -6.31 -24.93
CA SER A 175 -0.23 -5.93 -26.10
C SER A 175 -0.72 -4.49 -25.98
N VAL A 176 -0.86 -3.86 -27.12
CA VAL A 176 -1.46 -2.53 -27.27
C VAL A 176 -2.62 -2.60 -28.25
N SER A 177 -3.65 -1.84 -27.99
CA SER A 177 -4.86 -1.77 -28.81
C SER A 177 -4.98 -0.39 -29.44
N TYR A 178 -5.51 -0.33 -30.66
CA TYR A 178 -5.71 0.91 -31.42
C TYR A 178 -6.75 0.73 -32.51
N ASN A 179 -7.35 1.82 -33.00
CA ASN A 179 -8.13 1.77 -34.24
C ASN A 179 -7.24 2.12 -35.45
N VAL A 180 -7.45 1.48 -36.60
CA VAL A 180 -6.74 1.83 -37.85
C VAL A 180 -7.71 2.50 -38.81
N ILE A 181 -7.33 3.66 -39.34
CA ILE A 181 -8.15 4.34 -40.37
C ILE A 181 -8.01 3.58 -41.70
N GLU A 182 -9.07 2.90 -42.13
CA GLU A 182 -9.15 2.35 -43.48
C GLU A 182 -9.17 3.49 -44.51
N GLY A 183 -8.23 3.45 -45.46
CA GLY A 183 -8.20 4.38 -46.60
C GLY A 183 -7.17 5.51 -46.52
N GLY A 184 -6.42 5.64 -45.40
CA GLY A 184 -5.23 6.49 -45.38
C GLY A 184 -5.48 7.97 -45.66
N ASP A 185 -6.65 8.51 -45.29
CA ASP A 185 -6.85 9.96 -45.33
C ASP A 185 -6.15 10.61 -44.12
N THR A 186 -4.95 11.13 -44.39
CA THR A 186 -4.08 11.82 -43.44
C THR A 186 -4.46 13.28 -43.19
N SER A 187 -5.56 13.78 -43.77
CA SER A 187 -5.92 15.20 -43.69
C SER A 187 -6.82 15.55 -42.48
N ALA A 188 -7.67 14.63 -42.03
CA ALA A 188 -8.60 14.83 -40.91
C ALA A 188 -7.99 14.46 -39.54
N ILE A 189 -8.34 15.23 -38.49
CA ILE A 189 -7.87 15.09 -37.11
C ILE A 189 -8.75 14.07 -36.37
N SER A 190 -8.19 13.14 -35.58
CA SER A 190 -9.05 12.24 -34.78
C SER A 190 -9.89 13.03 -33.79
N LEU A 191 -11.20 12.77 -33.76
CA LEU A 191 -12.14 13.46 -32.88
C LEU A 191 -11.77 13.25 -31.40
N TYR A 192 -11.31 12.04 -31.05
CA TYR A 192 -10.83 11.72 -29.72
C TYR A 192 -9.66 12.62 -29.30
N SER A 193 -8.69 12.86 -30.19
CA SER A 193 -7.55 13.74 -29.92
C SER A 193 -7.92 15.23 -29.88
N ALA A 194 -8.99 15.62 -30.57
CA ALA A 194 -9.48 17.00 -30.58
C ALA A 194 -10.29 17.34 -29.31
N VAL A 195 -10.99 16.36 -28.73
CA VAL A 195 -11.77 16.50 -27.50
C VAL A 195 -10.87 16.29 -26.28
N LYS A 196 -10.33 17.40 -25.74
CA LYS A 196 -9.46 17.42 -24.55
C LYS A 196 -10.19 17.20 -23.23
N THR A 197 -11.49 17.50 -23.19
CA THR A 197 -12.37 17.39 -22.03
C THR A 197 -13.59 16.58 -22.40
N THR A 198 -13.65 15.34 -21.94
CA THR A 198 -14.73 14.39 -22.19
C THR A 198 -15.84 14.46 -21.14
N TRP A 199 -15.57 14.99 -19.94
CA TRP A 199 -16.62 15.31 -18.95
C TRP A 199 -17.14 16.74 -19.17
N LEU A 200 -18.40 16.86 -19.60
CA LEU A 200 -18.99 18.14 -19.96
C LEU A 200 -19.72 18.85 -18.82
N GLY A 201 -19.87 18.18 -17.67
CA GLY A 201 -20.68 18.66 -16.54
C GLY A 201 -22.18 18.42 -16.76
N GLU A 202 -23.01 19.22 -16.12
CA GLU A 202 -24.47 19.18 -16.30
C GLU A 202 -24.87 19.82 -17.64
N ILE A 203 -25.74 19.11 -18.37
CA ILE A 203 -26.33 19.55 -19.64
C ILE A 203 -27.84 19.54 -19.47
N GLN A 204 -28.50 20.63 -19.84
CA GLN A 204 -29.95 20.68 -19.80
C GLN A 204 -30.55 19.80 -20.91
N ALA A 205 -31.46 18.90 -20.55
CA ALA A 205 -32.25 18.16 -21.52
C ALA A 205 -33.10 19.15 -22.33
N GLY A 206 -33.06 19.03 -23.66
CA GLY A 206 -33.92 19.81 -24.54
C GLY A 206 -35.36 19.30 -24.50
N SER A 207 -36.29 20.09 -25.04
CA SER A 207 -37.69 19.67 -25.24
C SER A 207 -37.84 18.55 -26.29
N SER A 208 -36.75 18.20 -26.98
CA SER A 208 -36.65 17.07 -27.92
C SER A 208 -35.25 16.43 -27.90
N GLU A 209 -35.13 15.21 -28.43
CA GLU A 209 -33.82 14.54 -28.60
C GLU A 209 -32.88 15.38 -29.47
N GLN A 210 -33.38 16.03 -30.52
CA GLN A 210 -32.59 16.88 -31.41
C GLN A 210 -32.04 18.12 -30.68
N GLU A 211 -32.86 18.73 -29.82
CA GLU A 211 -32.42 19.84 -28.97
C GLU A 211 -31.41 19.39 -27.92
N THR A 212 -31.57 18.18 -27.38
CA THR A 212 -30.60 17.55 -26.46
C THR A 212 -29.26 17.28 -27.15
N LYS A 213 -29.26 16.74 -28.37
CA LYS A 213 -28.06 16.56 -29.21
C LYS A 213 -27.36 17.89 -29.46
N GLN A 214 -28.13 18.95 -29.73
CA GLN A 214 -27.57 20.28 -29.93
C GLN A 214 -26.97 20.86 -28.64
N ASN A 215 -27.60 20.66 -27.48
CA ASN A 215 -27.07 21.06 -26.19
C ASN A 215 -25.75 20.34 -25.87
N ILE A 216 -25.66 19.04 -26.20
CA ILE A 216 -24.42 18.25 -26.08
C ILE A 216 -23.33 18.82 -26.97
N LEU A 217 -23.60 19.04 -28.26
CA LEU A 217 -22.63 19.64 -29.18
C LEU A 217 -22.18 21.03 -28.71
N ASN A 218 -23.11 21.89 -28.26
CA ASN A 218 -22.77 23.21 -27.71
C ASN A 218 -21.85 23.11 -26.48
N GLN A 219 -22.11 22.14 -25.60
CA GLN A 219 -21.30 21.93 -24.41
C GLN A 219 -19.91 21.35 -24.76
N ILE A 220 -19.81 20.48 -25.79
CA ILE A 220 -18.52 20.06 -26.35
C ILE A 220 -17.75 21.28 -26.83
N LYS A 221 -18.38 22.19 -27.58
CA LYS A 221 -17.73 23.42 -28.05
C LYS A 221 -17.28 24.32 -26.90
N SER A 222 -18.07 24.41 -25.83
CA SER A 222 -17.75 25.22 -24.66
C SER A 222 -16.50 24.69 -23.92
N LYS A 223 -16.43 23.37 -23.71
CA LYS A 223 -15.34 22.70 -22.98
C LYS A 223 -14.12 22.39 -23.84
N ASN A 224 -14.33 22.31 -25.15
CA ASN A 224 -13.32 22.02 -26.16
C ASN A 224 -13.40 23.09 -27.26
N SER A 225 -12.96 24.31 -26.93
CA SER A 225 -13.10 25.49 -27.78
C SER A 225 -12.50 25.34 -29.19
N GLU A 226 -11.50 24.48 -29.33
CA GLU A 226 -10.82 24.17 -30.60
C GLU A 226 -11.60 23.16 -31.47
N VAL A 227 -12.62 22.48 -30.93
CA VAL A 227 -13.42 21.49 -31.65
C VAL A 227 -14.46 22.18 -32.54
N ASN A 228 -14.52 21.85 -33.83
CA ASN A 228 -15.52 22.32 -34.79
C ASN A 228 -16.76 21.41 -34.76
N ILE A 229 -17.70 21.73 -33.88
CA ILE A 229 -18.90 20.91 -33.66
C ILE A 229 -19.84 20.80 -34.88
N ASN A 230 -19.66 21.64 -35.91
CA ASN A 230 -20.43 21.54 -37.15
C ASN A 230 -20.09 20.28 -37.96
N GLU A 231 -18.92 19.71 -37.71
CA GLU A 231 -18.39 18.49 -38.33
C GLU A 231 -18.76 17.23 -37.53
N LEU A 232 -19.51 17.38 -36.43
CA LEU A 232 -19.85 16.30 -35.50
C LEU A 232 -21.33 15.96 -35.50
N GLU A 233 -21.64 14.69 -35.22
CA GLU A 233 -22.98 14.20 -34.96
C GLU A 233 -23.03 13.39 -33.65
N VAL A 234 -24.11 13.56 -32.89
CA VAL A 234 -24.38 12.75 -31.70
C VAL A 234 -25.14 11.49 -32.13
N LYS A 235 -24.49 10.34 -32.02
CA LYS A 235 -24.95 9.05 -32.53
C LYS A 235 -25.89 8.33 -31.57
N SER A 236 -25.62 8.40 -30.27
CA SER A 236 -26.49 7.88 -29.22
C SER A 236 -26.36 8.72 -27.95
N ILE A 237 -27.42 8.75 -27.13
CA ILE A 237 -27.47 9.47 -25.84
C ILE A 237 -27.88 8.49 -24.76
N THR A 238 -27.24 8.59 -23.60
CA THR A 238 -27.62 7.95 -22.35
C THR A 238 -27.85 9.02 -21.28
N GLU A 239 -28.31 8.62 -20.10
CA GLU A 239 -28.43 9.50 -18.93
C GLU A 239 -27.08 10.07 -18.44
N TRP A 240 -25.95 9.41 -18.78
CA TRP A 240 -24.61 9.74 -18.28
C TRP A 240 -23.61 10.14 -19.37
N GLY A 241 -24.06 10.29 -20.63
CA GLY A 241 -23.18 10.65 -21.73
C GLY A 241 -23.75 10.37 -23.12
N ALA A 242 -22.93 10.54 -24.14
CA ALA A 242 -23.30 10.31 -25.53
C ALA A 242 -22.11 9.80 -26.36
N GLN A 243 -22.42 8.99 -27.37
CA GLN A 243 -21.50 8.67 -28.44
C GLN A 243 -21.53 9.79 -29.48
N VAL A 244 -20.37 10.39 -29.78
CA VAL A 244 -20.25 11.51 -30.73
C VAL A 244 -19.26 11.14 -31.83
N GLY A 245 -19.66 11.28 -33.09
CA GLY A 245 -18.85 10.94 -34.24
C GLY A 245 -18.63 12.10 -35.19
N ALA A 246 -17.62 11.98 -36.06
CA ALA A 246 -17.55 12.79 -37.26
C ALA A 246 -18.78 12.55 -38.14
N LYS A 247 -19.32 13.62 -38.74
CA LYS A 247 -20.36 13.50 -39.76
C LYS A 247 -19.85 12.76 -40.98
N ALA A 248 -20.76 12.07 -41.67
CA ALA A 248 -20.45 11.42 -42.94
C ALA A 248 -19.85 12.44 -43.94
N GLY A 249 -18.62 12.18 -44.39
CA GLY A 249 -17.88 13.05 -45.32
C GLY A 249 -17.12 14.22 -44.68
N SER A 250 -16.94 14.25 -43.35
CA SER A 250 -16.10 15.28 -42.71
C SER A 250 -14.64 15.17 -43.16
N GLU A 251 -14.06 16.30 -43.60
CA GLU A 251 -12.62 16.45 -43.90
C GLU A 251 -11.84 16.97 -42.68
N VAL A 252 -12.53 17.33 -41.59
CA VAL A 252 -11.91 17.96 -40.39
C VAL A 252 -11.70 16.94 -39.28
N TYR A 253 -12.71 16.12 -39.00
CA TYR A 253 -12.64 15.09 -37.97
C TYR A 253 -12.84 13.69 -38.54
N LYS A 254 -12.18 12.73 -37.90
CA LYS A 254 -12.38 11.30 -38.13
C LYS A 254 -12.72 10.59 -36.81
N ASP A 255 -13.42 9.48 -36.93
CA ASP A 255 -13.79 8.56 -35.85
C ASP A 255 -14.90 9.07 -34.91
N GLU A 256 -15.11 8.34 -33.81
CA GLU A 256 -16.08 8.64 -32.75
C GLU A 256 -15.41 8.65 -31.37
N CYS A 257 -15.98 9.39 -30.42
CA CYS A 257 -15.59 9.35 -29.02
C CYS A 257 -16.83 9.39 -28.11
N TYR A 258 -16.72 8.74 -26.96
CA TYR A 258 -17.74 8.83 -25.92
C TYR A 258 -17.48 10.07 -25.05
N ILE A 259 -18.55 10.80 -24.73
CA ILE A 259 -18.49 12.04 -23.97
C ILE A 259 -19.49 11.96 -22.83
N SER A 260 -19.02 12.23 -21.62
CA SER A 260 -19.75 12.02 -20.37
C SER A 260 -20.37 13.33 -19.85
N PHE A 261 -21.59 13.27 -19.32
CA PHE A 261 -22.31 14.41 -18.74
C PHE A 261 -23.48 13.93 -17.86
N THR A 262 -24.12 14.85 -17.12
CA THR A 262 -25.40 14.62 -16.45
C THR A 262 -26.52 15.40 -17.14
N LEU A 263 -27.65 14.76 -17.47
CA LEU A 263 -28.81 15.43 -18.06
C LEU A 263 -29.76 15.98 -17.00
N ASN A 264 -29.88 17.31 -16.90
CA ASN A 264 -30.90 17.94 -16.05
C ASN A 264 -32.27 17.94 -16.75
N GLY A 265 -33.25 17.23 -16.18
CA GLY A 265 -34.65 17.36 -16.56
C GLY A 265 -35.48 16.08 -16.77
N ASN A 266 -34.99 14.88 -16.49
CA ASN A 266 -35.84 13.69 -16.59
C ASN A 266 -35.67 12.72 -15.41
N THR A 267 -36.50 12.89 -14.39
CA THR A 267 -36.79 11.86 -13.39
C THR A 267 -37.88 10.93 -13.96
N GLY A 268 -37.49 9.86 -14.66
CA GLY A 268 -38.35 8.73 -14.96
C GLY A 268 -38.43 8.28 -16.43
N GLY A 269 -38.15 6.99 -16.67
CA GLY A 269 -38.65 6.28 -17.85
C GLY A 269 -37.64 5.38 -18.59
N SER A 270 -37.79 4.06 -18.41
CA SER A 270 -37.41 2.90 -19.24
C SER A 270 -36.51 3.10 -20.48
N GLY A 271 -35.37 2.39 -20.50
CA GLY A 271 -34.44 2.34 -21.64
C GLY A 271 -34.98 1.70 -22.92
N PRO A 272 -34.35 1.94 -24.08
CA PRO A 272 -34.76 1.38 -25.36
C PRO A 272 -34.15 -0.02 -25.59
N GLY A 273 -34.97 -0.96 -26.07
CA GLY A 273 -34.56 -2.31 -26.45
C GLY A 273 -34.37 -2.52 -27.96
N THR A 274 -33.74 -3.67 -28.25
CA THR A 274 -33.77 -4.52 -29.47
C THR A 274 -32.93 -4.14 -30.71
N GLY A 275 -31.97 -5.02 -31.06
CA GLY A 275 -31.78 -5.43 -32.46
C GLY A 275 -30.38 -5.45 -33.10
N VAL A 276 -29.30 -4.97 -32.48
CA VAL A 276 -27.97 -4.92 -33.12
C VAL A 276 -26.94 -5.64 -32.24
N ALA A 277 -26.16 -6.56 -32.82
CA ALA A 277 -25.05 -7.21 -32.13
C ALA A 277 -24.11 -6.15 -31.53
N SER A 278 -23.85 -6.23 -30.22
CA SER A 278 -23.00 -5.29 -29.52
C SER A 278 -21.53 -5.53 -29.87
N SER A 279 -20.70 -4.47 -29.82
CA SER A 279 -19.27 -4.66 -30.10
C SER A 279 -18.63 -5.41 -28.94
N LEU A 280 -17.89 -6.48 -29.21
CA LEU A 280 -17.18 -7.23 -28.17
C LEU A 280 -16.21 -6.33 -27.40
N TYR A 281 -15.61 -5.36 -28.09
CA TYR A 281 -14.72 -4.34 -27.52
C TYR A 281 -15.43 -3.44 -26.48
N ASN A 282 -16.67 -3.04 -26.73
CA ASN A 282 -17.44 -2.20 -25.79
C ASN A 282 -17.90 -2.99 -24.55
N GLU A 283 -17.96 -4.32 -24.66
CA GLU A 283 -18.44 -5.21 -23.60
C GLU A 283 -17.28 -5.74 -22.73
N VAL A 284 -16.06 -5.82 -23.30
CA VAL A 284 -14.84 -6.19 -22.57
C VAL A 284 -14.31 -4.97 -21.81
N LYS A 285 -14.46 -5.00 -20.48
CA LYS A 285 -14.04 -3.95 -19.54
C LYS A 285 -12.54 -3.94 -19.27
N THR A 286 -11.89 -5.10 -19.36
CA THR A 286 -10.43 -5.24 -19.25
C THR A 286 -9.91 -6.36 -20.15
N THR A 287 -8.82 -6.06 -20.83
CA THR A 287 -8.10 -7.01 -21.71
C THR A 287 -6.96 -7.73 -20.98
N TRP A 288 -6.58 -7.30 -19.77
CA TRP A 288 -5.62 -7.99 -18.92
C TRP A 288 -6.34 -9.02 -18.05
N LEU A 289 -5.94 -10.29 -18.16
CA LEU A 289 -6.59 -11.40 -17.44
C LEU A 289 -5.81 -11.86 -16.19
N GLY A 290 -4.67 -11.24 -15.89
CA GLY A 290 -3.82 -11.62 -14.77
C GLY A 290 -2.91 -12.82 -15.05
N ASN A 291 -2.42 -13.43 -13.97
CA ASN A 291 -1.66 -14.67 -14.06
C ASN A 291 -2.61 -15.84 -14.34
N ILE A 292 -2.41 -16.55 -15.44
CA ILE A 292 -3.17 -17.76 -15.77
C ILE A 292 -2.27 -18.99 -15.68
N SER A 293 -2.85 -20.16 -15.39
CA SER A 293 -2.08 -21.38 -15.15
C SER A 293 -1.48 -21.98 -16.42
N ASP A 294 -2.18 -21.83 -17.55
CA ASP A 294 -1.77 -22.34 -18.86
C ASP A 294 -2.49 -21.58 -19.98
N THR A 295 -2.17 -21.94 -21.22
CA THR A 295 -2.77 -21.34 -22.43
C THR A 295 -3.95 -22.14 -22.98
N ASN A 296 -4.57 -23.04 -22.20
CA ASN A 296 -5.75 -23.75 -22.66
C ASN A 296 -6.94 -22.79 -22.83
N GLU A 297 -7.74 -23.00 -23.87
CA GLU A 297 -8.86 -22.10 -24.20
C GLU A 297 -9.88 -21.99 -23.06
N SER A 298 -10.16 -23.08 -22.35
CA SER A 298 -11.02 -23.06 -21.16
C SER A 298 -10.45 -22.19 -20.04
N THR A 299 -9.13 -22.23 -19.82
CA THR A 299 -8.44 -21.45 -18.79
C THR A 299 -8.53 -19.96 -19.11
N ILE A 300 -8.26 -19.60 -20.36
CA ILE A 300 -8.31 -18.21 -20.81
C ILE A 300 -9.75 -17.69 -20.87
N LEU A 301 -10.73 -18.45 -21.38
CA LEU A 301 -12.14 -18.03 -21.38
C LEU A 301 -12.71 -17.90 -19.96
N GLN A 302 -12.30 -18.76 -19.02
CA GLN A 302 -12.61 -18.60 -17.60
C GLN A 302 -11.99 -17.31 -17.04
N ALA A 303 -10.74 -17.02 -17.37
CA ALA A 303 -10.09 -15.77 -16.97
C ALA A 303 -10.75 -14.55 -17.63
N VAL A 304 -11.23 -14.65 -18.87
CA VAL A 304 -12.07 -13.62 -19.53
C VAL A 304 -13.36 -13.41 -18.75
N LYS A 305 -14.09 -14.48 -18.39
CA LYS A 305 -15.33 -14.38 -17.61
C LYS A 305 -15.09 -13.76 -16.23
N LEU A 306 -14.00 -14.12 -15.58
CA LEU A 306 -13.62 -13.61 -14.27
C LEU A 306 -13.37 -12.10 -14.31
N ASN A 307 -12.62 -11.63 -15.31
CA ASN A 307 -12.25 -10.23 -15.44
C ASN A 307 -13.31 -9.39 -16.17
N ASN A 308 -14.21 -10.03 -16.93
CA ASN A 308 -15.31 -9.41 -17.67
C ASN A 308 -16.64 -10.13 -17.34
N PRO A 309 -17.19 -9.98 -16.12
CA PRO A 309 -18.28 -10.82 -15.60
C PRO A 309 -19.59 -10.72 -16.39
N ASN A 310 -19.82 -9.63 -17.12
CA ASN A 310 -21.01 -9.42 -17.94
C ASN A 310 -20.91 -10.05 -19.34
N LEU A 311 -19.72 -10.53 -19.74
CA LEU A 311 -19.51 -11.20 -21.03
C LEU A 311 -20.10 -12.62 -21.00
N ASP A 312 -20.86 -12.99 -22.02
CA ASP A 312 -21.33 -14.36 -22.20
C ASP A 312 -20.25 -15.20 -22.88
N ILE A 313 -19.33 -15.75 -22.10
CA ILE A 313 -18.19 -16.54 -22.63
C ILE A 313 -18.62 -17.82 -23.35
N THR A 314 -19.86 -18.30 -23.16
CA THR A 314 -20.37 -19.48 -23.89
C THR A 314 -20.57 -19.19 -25.37
N LYS A 315 -20.62 -17.91 -25.74
CA LYS A 315 -20.73 -17.39 -27.10
C LYS A 315 -19.39 -16.98 -27.71
N LEU A 316 -18.28 -17.25 -27.02
CA LEU A 316 -16.94 -16.80 -27.40
C LEU A 316 -15.98 -17.98 -27.54
N THR A 317 -14.90 -17.77 -28.29
CA THR A 317 -13.80 -18.71 -28.50
C THR A 317 -12.50 -17.92 -28.70
N LEU A 318 -11.36 -18.60 -28.77
CA LEU A 318 -10.06 -17.97 -28.90
C LEU A 318 -9.39 -18.30 -30.22
N LYS A 319 -8.59 -17.36 -30.71
CA LYS A 319 -7.63 -17.58 -31.79
C LYS A 319 -6.26 -16.98 -31.43
N ASN A 320 -5.20 -17.48 -32.08
CA ASN A 320 -3.82 -16.97 -31.95
C ASN A 320 -3.26 -16.93 -30.52
N THR A 321 -3.58 -17.95 -29.72
CA THR A 321 -3.14 -18.12 -28.33
C THR A 321 -1.64 -18.43 -28.20
N ASN A 322 -0.96 -17.69 -27.33
CA ASN A 322 0.41 -17.96 -26.85
C ASN A 322 0.53 -17.65 -25.34
N ASP A 323 1.74 -17.73 -24.77
CA ASP A 323 2.00 -17.61 -23.33
C ASP A 323 1.77 -16.22 -22.73
N TYR A 324 1.43 -15.23 -23.58
CA TYR A 324 1.28 -13.84 -23.18
C TYR A 324 -0.01 -13.20 -23.69
N ASN A 325 -0.63 -13.74 -24.74
CA ASN A 325 -1.85 -13.19 -25.31
C ASN A 325 -2.68 -14.20 -26.13
N SER A 326 -3.97 -13.89 -26.27
CA SER A 326 -4.95 -14.57 -27.13
C SER A 326 -5.89 -13.56 -27.76
N ILE A 327 -6.64 -13.94 -28.80
CA ILE A 327 -7.68 -13.10 -29.39
C ILE A 327 -9.04 -13.74 -29.14
N LEU A 328 -9.91 -13.02 -28.45
CA LEU A 328 -11.29 -13.38 -28.17
C LEU A 328 -12.18 -13.05 -29.37
N ILE A 329 -12.93 -14.03 -29.86
CA ILE A 329 -13.85 -13.88 -30.99
C ILE A 329 -15.22 -14.51 -30.68
N PRO A 330 -16.32 -14.06 -31.29
CA PRO A 330 -17.60 -14.75 -31.19
C PRO A 330 -17.57 -16.10 -31.91
N ASN A 331 -18.11 -17.13 -31.27
CA ASN A 331 -18.38 -18.43 -31.89
C ASN A 331 -19.68 -18.37 -32.75
N GLU A 332 -20.08 -19.47 -33.39
CA GLU A 332 -21.23 -19.49 -34.31
C GLU A 332 -22.54 -18.95 -33.69
N GLU A 333 -22.81 -19.27 -32.42
CA GLU A 333 -23.99 -18.76 -31.70
C GLU A 333 -23.82 -17.29 -31.28
N GLY A 334 -22.58 -16.89 -30.98
CA GLY A 334 -22.20 -15.54 -30.56
C GLY A 334 -22.24 -14.47 -31.64
N LYS A 335 -22.21 -14.81 -32.93
CA LYS A 335 -22.21 -13.84 -34.05
C LYS A 335 -23.47 -12.97 -34.14
N THR A 336 -24.57 -13.40 -33.51
CA THR A 336 -25.80 -12.60 -33.39
C THR A 336 -25.80 -11.65 -32.19
N THR A 337 -24.89 -11.89 -31.24
CA THR A 337 -24.75 -11.14 -29.98
C THR A 337 -23.57 -10.17 -30.04
N TYR A 338 -22.45 -10.58 -30.62
CA TYR A 338 -21.21 -9.81 -30.72
C TYR A 338 -20.69 -9.73 -32.15
N LYS A 339 -20.12 -8.58 -32.55
CA LYS A 339 -19.73 -8.33 -33.95
C LYS A 339 -18.23 -8.11 -34.23
N ASP A 340 -17.37 -8.12 -33.21
CA ASP A 340 -15.93 -7.82 -33.35
C ASP A 340 -15.05 -8.79 -32.51
N GLU A 341 -13.72 -8.61 -32.57
CA GLU A 341 -12.73 -9.39 -31.81
C GLU A 341 -11.93 -8.52 -30.83
N VAL A 342 -11.40 -9.13 -29.76
CA VAL A 342 -10.67 -8.42 -28.70
C VAL A 342 -9.39 -9.15 -28.33
N TRP A 343 -8.27 -8.43 -28.30
CA TRP A 343 -6.98 -8.97 -27.87
C TRP A 343 -6.90 -9.01 -26.35
N LEU A 344 -6.51 -10.16 -25.82
CA LEU A 344 -6.36 -10.47 -24.41
C LEU A 344 -4.88 -10.58 -24.10
N SER A 345 -4.46 -10.04 -22.96
CA SER A 345 -3.10 -10.19 -22.43
C SER A 345 -3.16 -10.85 -21.06
N TYR A 346 -2.19 -11.69 -20.77
CA TYR A 346 -2.07 -12.42 -19.51
C TYR A 346 -0.63 -12.86 -19.32
N SER A 347 -0.29 -13.31 -18.13
CA SER A 347 1.00 -13.94 -17.86
C SER A 347 0.76 -15.39 -17.48
N VAL A 348 1.35 -16.33 -18.19
CA VAL A 348 1.34 -17.72 -17.74
C VAL A 348 2.36 -17.85 -16.61
N SER A 349 1.93 -18.32 -15.44
CA SER A 349 2.85 -18.52 -14.30
C SER A 349 4.05 -19.38 -14.74
N GLU A 350 5.28 -18.99 -14.38
CA GLU A 350 6.56 -19.52 -14.91
C GLU A 350 6.79 -21.06 -14.71
N ASN A 351 5.84 -21.78 -14.13
CA ASN A 351 5.96 -23.20 -13.84
C ASN A 351 5.65 -24.17 -15.00
N THR A 352 5.25 -23.70 -16.20
CA THR A 352 5.22 -24.54 -17.42
C THR A 352 5.26 -23.65 -18.69
N LYS A 353 6.31 -23.49 -19.53
CA LYS A 353 7.36 -24.41 -20.03
C LYS A 353 8.45 -23.65 -20.88
N PRO A 354 9.53 -24.29 -21.44
CA PRO A 354 10.95 -24.06 -21.10
C PRO A 354 11.80 -23.22 -22.10
N VAL A 355 12.86 -22.56 -21.59
CA VAL A 355 14.06 -22.17 -22.38
C VAL A 355 15.10 -23.30 -22.31
N GLU A 356 15.79 -23.59 -23.41
CA GLU A 356 16.68 -24.74 -23.50
C GLU A 356 17.84 -24.65 -22.50
N LYS A 357 17.84 -25.57 -21.53
CA LYS A 357 18.85 -25.65 -20.47
C LYS A 357 20.27 -25.75 -21.07
N LYS A 358 21.23 -24.98 -20.58
CA LYS A 358 22.64 -25.04 -20.99
C LYS A 358 23.31 -26.29 -20.42
N GLU A 359 24.12 -27.01 -21.21
CA GLU A 359 24.90 -28.13 -20.67
C GLU A 359 25.94 -27.61 -19.68
N LEU A 360 26.04 -28.20 -18.48
CA LEU A 360 27.02 -27.75 -17.48
C LEU A 360 28.45 -27.78 -18.02
N SER A 361 28.78 -28.66 -18.97
CA SER A 361 30.08 -28.71 -19.64
C SER A 361 30.40 -27.49 -20.50
N GLN A 362 29.39 -26.68 -20.86
CA GLN A 362 29.57 -25.42 -21.59
C GLN A 362 29.84 -24.25 -20.65
N VAL A 363 29.48 -24.38 -19.37
CA VAL A 363 29.58 -23.32 -18.35
C VAL A 363 30.76 -23.56 -17.41
N ILE A 364 31.09 -24.83 -17.15
CA ILE A 364 32.23 -25.26 -16.33
C ILE A 364 33.34 -25.73 -17.26
N SER A 365 34.22 -24.82 -17.63
CA SER A 365 35.35 -25.06 -18.55
C SER A 365 36.60 -25.60 -17.84
N LYS A 366 36.84 -25.19 -16.59
CA LYS A 366 37.91 -25.66 -15.72
C LYS A 366 37.39 -26.74 -14.77
N THR A 367 37.72 -27.98 -15.09
CA THR A 367 37.31 -29.17 -14.32
C THR A 367 38.43 -29.77 -13.48
N ASN A 368 39.70 -29.46 -13.79
CA ASN A 368 40.85 -29.91 -13.01
C ASN A 368 41.53 -28.72 -12.34
N PHE A 369 41.50 -28.70 -11.01
CA PHE A 369 42.14 -27.67 -10.20
C PHE A 369 43.53 -28.14 -9.77
N GLU A 370 44.49 -27.21 -9.74
CA GLU A 370 45.89 -27.52 -9.44
C GLU A 370 46.16 -27.57 -7.93
N LYS A 371 47.15 -28.39 -7.53
CA LYS A 371 47.64 -28.48 -6.14
C LYS A 371 48.39 -27.20 -5.75
N SER A 372 47.67 -26.15 -5.36
CA SER A 372 48.25 -24.86 -4.94
C SER A 372 47.43 -24.18 -3.85
N LYS A 373 48.05 -23.27 -3.07
CA LYS A 373 47.31 -22.47 -2.06
C LYS A 373 46.19 -21.64 -2.67
N SER A 374 46.29 -21.21 -3.93
CA SER A 374 45.26 -20.37 -4.58
C SER A 374 44.19 -21.16 -5.34
N SER A 375 44.39 -22.47 -5.57
CA SER A 375 43.45 -23.33 -6.32
C SER A 375 42.96 -24.54 -5.51
N SER A 376 43.15 -24.50 -4.18
CA SER A 376 42.69 -25.53 -3.24
C SER A 376 41.71 -24.94 -2.22
N ILE A 377 40.78 -25.75 -1.75
CA ILE A 377 39.82 -25.37 -0.70
C ILE A 377 40.52 -25.39 0.65
N HIS A 378 40.57 -24.26 1.34
CA HIS A 378 41.17 -24.22 2.68
C HIS A 378 40.17 -24.74 3.71
N LEU A 379 40.55 -25.82 4.37
CA LEU A 379 39.91 -26.38 5.54
C LEU A 379 40.64 -25.83 6.78
N THR A 380 39.93 -25.72 7.88
CA THR A 380 40.52 -25.47 9.21
C THR A 380 39.94 -26.53 10.14
N ASP A 381 40.43 -26.64 11.38
CA ASP A 381 39.97 -27.70 12.30
C ASP A 381 38.44 -27.72 12.52
N ASN A 382 37.75 -26.62 12.23
CA ASN A 382 36.30 -26.47 12.36
C ASN A 382 35.53 -26.49 11.02
N ASN A 383 36.21 -26.72 9.89
CA ASN A 383 35.65 -26.41 8.58
C ASN A 383 35.76 -27.60 7.63
N GLN A 384 34.75 -28.49 7.67
CA GLN A 384 34.69 -29.67 6.81
C GLN A 384 34.46 -29.29 5.34
N LEU A 385 34.94 -30.16 4.44
CA LEU A 385 34.65 -30.04 3.02
C LEU A 385 33.15 -30.19 2.81
N ASN A 386 32.52 -29.16 2.24
CA ASN A 386 31.09 -29.13 1.98
C ASN A 386 30.83 -28.60 0.57
N GLU A 387 29.61 -28.84 0.10
CA GLU A 387 29.15 -28.44 -1.23
C GLU A 387 29.34 -26.94 -1.51
N GLY A 388 29.11 -26.06 -0.53
CA GLY A 388 29.27 -24.60 -0.68
C GLY A 388 30.69 -24.18 -1.03
N LYS A 389 31.69 -24.80 -0.41
CA LYS A 389 33.12 -24.53 -0.71
C LYS A 389 33.55 -25.04 -2.08
N ILE A 390 32.99 -26.17 -2.52
CA ILE A 390 33.25 -26.73 -3.85
C ILE A 390 32.63 -25.82 -4.92
N LYS A 391 31.41 -25.35 -4.67
CA LYS A 391 30.70 -24.35 -5.48
C LYS A 391 31.48 -23.05 -5.59
N GLU A 392 32.01 -22.53 -4.48
CA GLU A 392 32.86 -21.33 -4.46
C GLU A 392 34.15 -21.52 -5.28
N LEU A 393 34.82 -22.66 -5.14
CA LEU A 393 36.01 -23.01 -5.94
C LEU A 393 35.68 -23.03 -7.45
N ILE A 394 34.55 -23.64 -7.82
CA ILE A 394 34.10 -23.70 -9.22
C ILE A 394 33.79 -22.28 -9.73
N SER A 395 33.03 -21.49 -8.98
CA SER A 395 32.64 -20.12 -9.36
C SER A 395 33.84 -19.21 -9.57
N ASN A 396 34.82 -19.27 -8.67
CA ASN A 396 36.05 -18.46 -8.75
C ASN A 396 36.90 -18.78 -9.99
N SER A 397 36.75 -19.96 -10.59
CA SER A 397 37.49 -20.37 -11.79
C SER A 397 36.64 -20.48 -13.07
N ASN A 398 35.31 -20.45 -12.95
CA ASN A 398 34.35 -20.63 -14.04
C ASN A 398 33.23 -19.58 -13.90
N GLY A 399 33.60 -18.29 -13.98
CA GLY A 399 32.68 -17.19 -13.73
C GLY A 399 31.36 -17.31 -14.52
N GLY A 400 30.25 -17.02 -13.85
CA GLY A 400 28.91 -17.10 -14.44
C GLY A 400 28.12 -18.39 -14.18
N LEU A 401 28.60 -19.27 -13.30
CA LEU A 401 27.82 -20.40 -12.78
C LEU A 401 26.91 -19.94 -11.63
N ASP A 402 25.60 -20.09 -11.79
CA ASP A 402 24.64 -19.93 -10.71
C ASP A 402 24.69 -21.14 -9.78
N LEU A 403 25.22 -20.91 -8.58
CA LEU A 403 25.49 -21.92 -7.57
C LEU A 403 24.21 -22.47 -6.91
N GLU A 404 23.08 -21.77 -7.02
CA GLU A 404 21.80 -22.22 -6.48
C GLU A 404 21.12 -23.25 -7.38
N GLN A 405 21.53 -23.35 -8.65
CA GLN A 405 20.94 -24.26 -9.64
C GLN A 405 21.74 -25.53 -9.91
N VAL A 406 22.90 -25.68 -9.29
CA VAL A 406 23.69 -26.92 -9.33
C VAL A 406 23.76 -27.55 -7.95
N GLU A 407 23.92 -28.86 -7.93
CA GLU A 407 24.19 -29.65 -6.73
C GLU A 407 25.54 -30.35 -6.89
N ILE A 408 26.28 -30.46 -5.79
CA ILE A 408 27.52 -31.24 -5.74
C ILE A 408 27.21 -32.60 -5.15
N SER A 409 27.49 -33.65 -5.90
CA SER A 409 27.28 -35.04 -5.49
C SER A 409 28.55 -35.86 -5.69
N ASN A 410 28.58 -37.08 -5.14
CA ASN A 410 29.69 -38.03 -5.33
C ASN A 410 31.08 -37.46 -4.98
N ILE A 411 31.17 -36.67 -3.90
CA ILE A 411 32.46 -36.19 -3.38
C ILE A 411 33.25 -37.41 -2.88
N LYS A 412 34.36 -37.72 -3.54
CA LYS A 412 35.21 -38.88 -3.24
C LYS A 412 36.66 -38.44 -3.16
N GLU A 413 37.33 -38.80 -2.08
CA GLU A 413 38.78 -38.71 -1.98
C GLU A 413 39.41 -39.66 -3.02
N VAL A 414 40.26 -39.12 -3.90
CA VAL A 414 40.84 -39.86 -5.03
C VAL A 414 42.14 -40.56 -4.63
N SER A 415 42.83 -40.06 -3.60
CA SER A 415 44.06 -40.66 -3.07
C SER A 415 44.17 -40.42 -1.56
N THR A 416 44.39 -41.48 -0.79
CA THR A 416 44.48 -41.44 0.68
C THR A 416 45.80 -40.86 1.20
N LYS A 417 45.68 -40.03 2.25
CA LYS A 417 46.74 -39.49 3.12
C LYS A 417 47.95 -40.43 3.32
N GLY A 418 49.12 -39.95 2.92
CA GLY A 418 50.31 -40.07 3.77
C GLY A 418 50.21 -39.03 4.89
N ILE A 419 50.59 -39.39 6.12
CA ILE A 419 50.39 -38.61 7.36
C ILE A 419 51.07 -37.22 7.35
N THR A 420 51.82 -36.87 6.30
CA THR A 420 52.63 -35.65 6.19
C THR A 420 52.26 -34.70 5.07
N GLU A 421 51.20 -34.95 4.27
CA GLU A 421 50.82 -34.01 3.19
C GLU A 421 49.71 -33.03 3.59
N GLU A 422 49.98 -31.73 3.41
CA GLU A 422 49.05 -30.60 3.64
C GLU A 422 47.81 -30.61 2.73
N TYR A 423 47.83 -31.38 1.64
CA TYR A 423 46.81 -31.37 0.60
C TYR A 423 46.16 -32.74 0.40
N THR A 424 44.84 -32.77 0.20
CA THR A 424 44.09 -33.99 -0.12
C THR A 424 43.33 -33.81 -1.43
N ASN A 425 43.42 -34.80 -2.34
CA ASN A 425 42.79 -34.76 -3.66
C ASN A 425 41.39 -35.37 -3.62
N TYR A 426 40.42 -34.66 -4.18
CA TYR A 426 39.02 -35.04 -4.26
C TYR A 426 38.50 -34.95 -5.69
N SER A 427 37.55 -35.83 -6.00
CA SER A 427 36.69 -35.73 -7.18
C SER A 427 35.27 -35.44 -6.71
N ALA A 428 34.51 -34.67 -7.49
CA ALA A 428 33.10 -34.46 -7.26
C ALA A 428 32.35 -34.32 -8.59
N VAL A 429 31.05 -34.58 -8.55
CA VAL A 429 30.15 -34.43 -9.69
C VAL A 429 29.31 -33.19 -9.46
N VAL A 430 29.47 -32.20 -10.33
CA VAL A 430 28.58 -31.05 -10.42
C VAL A 430 27.40 -31.46 -11.29
N LYS A 431 26.20 -31.52 -10.72
CA LYS A 431 24.99 -31.91 -11.42
C LYS A 431 24.02 -30.73 -11.44
N ALA A 432 23.33 -30.51 -12.54
CA ALA A 432 22.21 -29.58 -12.53
C ALA A 432 21.13 -30.14 -11.60
N LYS A 433 20.60 -29.32 -10.68
CA LYS A 433 19.49 -29.74 -9.82
C LYS A 433 18.30 -30.17 -10.68
N GLU A 434 17.47 -31.07 -10.15
CA GLU A 434 16.30 -31.56 -10.87
C GLU A 434 15.34 -30.43 -11.31
N ASN A 435 15.20 -29.40 -10.46
CA ASN A 435 14.45 -28.17 -10.73
C ASN A 435 15.30 -27.03 -11.34
N SER A 436 16.53 -27.29 -11.79
CA SER A 436 17.35 -26.28 -12.46
C SER A 436 16.66 -25.81 -13.73
N TYR A 437 16.42 -24.52 -13.83
CA TYR A 437 15.81 -23.87 -14.99
C TYR A 437 16.86 -23.40 -16.01
N SER A 438 18.14 -23.31 -15.61
CA SER A 438 19.23 -22.79 -16.44
C SER A 438 20.20 -23.85 -16.96
N TYR A 439 20.34 -25.00 -16.29
CA TYR A 439 21.37 -25.99 -16.61
C TYR A 439 20.83 -27.42 -16.76
N LYS A 440 21.44 -28.20 -17.65
CA LYS A 440 21.27 -29.65 -17.78
C LYS A 440 22.64 -30.34 -17.78
N GLY A 441 22.64 -31.65 -17.58
CA GLY A 441 23.85 -32.46 -17.59
C GLY A 441 24.65 -32.43 -16.29
N THR A 442 25.84 -33.03 -16.34
CA THR A 442 26.73 -33.21 -15.20
C THR A 442 28.19 -33.01 -15.64
N VAL A 443 29.02 -32.47 -14.76
CA VAL A 443 30.45 -32.28 -14.99
C VAL A 443 31.24 -32.85 -13.82
N ASN A 444 32.22 -33.69 -14.11
CA ASN A 444 33.16 -34.19 -13.11
C ASN A 444 34.28 -33.17 -12.91
N ILE A 445 34.61 -32.89 -11.65
CA ILE A 445 35.73 -32.03 -11.29
C ILE A 445 36.70 -32.76 -10.36
N ASN A 446 37.97 -32.35 -10.39
CA ASN A 446 39.02 -32.78 -9.48
C ASN A 446 39.64 -31.56 -8.79
N PHE A 447 39.72 -31.57 -7.46
CA PHE A 447 40.23 -30.45 -6.67
C PHE A 447 40.96 -30.89 -5.40
N TYR A 448 41.71 -29.96 -4.80
CA TYR A 448 42.50 -30.21 -3.59
C TYR A 448 41.97 -29.44 -2.38
N THR A 449 42.16 -29.97 -1.17
CA THR A 449 41.88 -29.27 0.11
C THR A 449 43.15 -29.03 0.93
N LEU A 450 43.27 -27.92 1.67
CA LEU A 450 44.44 -27.51 2.50
C LEU A 450 44.02 -27.21 3.95
N VAL A 451 44.63 -27.78 5.01
CA VAL A 451 44.23 -27.52 6.42
C VAL A 451 45.07 -26.41 7.11
N LEU A 452 44.45 -25.40 7.75
CA LEU A 452 45.09 -24.32 8.55
C LEU A 452 44.50 -24.25 10.00
N ILE A 453 45.33 -24.15 11.05
CA ILE A 453 44.89 -24.27 12.47
C ILE A 453 45.04 -22.96 13.27
N THR A 454 43.96 -22.45 13.91
CA THR A 454 43.98 -21.49 15.05
C THR A 454 42.73 -21.66 15.95
N ASN A 455 42.89 -21.71 17.30
CA ASN A 455 41.84 -22.06 18.28
C ASN A 455 41.14 -20.86 18.98
N PRO A 456 39.82 -20.92 19.29
CA PRO A 456 39.04 -19.91 20.03
C PRO A 456 39.27 -19.94 21.56
N ASP A 457 39.01 -18.82 22.24
CA ASP A 457 39.22 -18.66 23.71
C ASP A 457 38.15 -19.42 24.52
N GLU A 458 38.56 -20.13 25.58
CA GLU A 458 37.65 -20.87 26.45
C GLU A 458 36.93 -19.95 27.45
N LEU A 459 35.59 -20.01 27.54
CA LEU A 459 34.80 -19.12 28.41
C LEU A 459 35.18 -19.20 29.89
N SER A 460 35.68 -20.35 30.35
CA SER A 460 36.21 -20.55 31.70
C SER A 460 37.42 -19.66 32.01
N GLY A 461 38.17 -19.23 30.99
CA GLY A 461 39.30 -18.29 31.11
C GLY A 461 38.93 -16.83 30.85
N VAL A 462 37.74 -16.56 30.31
CA VAL A 462 37.26 -15.21 29.99
C VAL A 462 36.31 -14.68 31.07
N ILE A 463 35.41 -15.51 31.59
CA ILE A 463 34.47 -15.15 32.66
C ILE A 463 35.09 -15.51 34.01
N GLU A 464 35.74 -14.54 34.64
CA GLU A 464 36.46 -14.73 35.91
C GLU A 464 35.53 -14.70 37.13
N THR A 465 34.47 -13.89 37.09
CA THR A 465 33.50 -13.77 38.19
C THR A 465 32.18 -14.42 37.82
N THR A 466 31.92 -15.57 38.45
CA THR A 466 30.69 -16.35 38.27
C THR A 466 29.63 -16.08 39.34
N GLN A 467 29.96 -15.33 40.39
CA GLN A 467 29.04 -14.92 41.45
C GLN A 467 28.47 -13.54 41.13
N LEU A 468 27.23 -13.51 40.64
CA LEU A 468 26.58 -12.29 40.15
C LEU A 468 25.95 -11.45 41.27
N GLY A 469 25.66 -12.07 42.42
CA GLY A 469 25.07 -11.40 43.59
C GLY A 469 23.54 -11.33 43.50
N GLU A 470 22.95 -10.33 44.14
CA GLU A 470 21.50 -10.10 44.07
C GLU A 470 21.10 -9.52 42.72
N ILE A 471 20.13 -10.15 42.05
CA ILE A 471 19.56 -9.70 40.79
C ILE A 471 18.04 -9.53 40.90
N SER A 472 17.45 -8.71 40.03
CA SER A 472 16.02 -8.38 40.08
C SER A 472 15.11 -9.56 39.76
N ASP A 473 15.56 -10.45 38.88
CA ASP A 473 14.85 -11.59 38.33
C ASP A 473 15.86 -12.51 37.61
N ASN A 474 15.42 -13.65 37.07
CA ASN A 474 16.28 -14.59 36.35
C ASN A 474 16.17 -14.47 34.81
N THR A 475 15.80 -13.30 34.28
CA THR A 475 15.80 -13.05 32.83
C THR A 475 17.20 -12.96 32.27
N ASP A 476 17.36 -13.25 30.98
CA ASP A 476 18.66 -13.22 30.29
C ASP A 476 19.27 -11.81 30.35
N ALA A 477 18.44 -10.77 30.29
CA ALA A 477 18.85 -9.37 30.41
C ALA A 477 19.40 -9.06 31.82
N ALA A 478 18.73 -9.50 32.89
CA ALA A 478 19.22 -9.31 34.25
C ALA A 478 20.54 -10.06 34.49
N ILE A 479 20.65 -11.28 33.99
CA ILE A 479 21.86 -12.11 34.08
C ILE A 479 23.02 -11.48 33.29
N PHE A 480 22.80 -11.05 32.04
CA PHE A 480 23.85 -10.41 31.25
C PHE A 480 24.28 -9.04 31.80
N ASN A 481 23.35 -8.24 32.33
CA ASN A 481 23.69 -6.97 32.98
C ASN A 481 24.57 -7.20 34.21
N ALA A 482 24.22 -8.17 35.06
CA ALA A 482 25.03 -8.52 36.22
C ALA A 482 26.39 -9.14 35.81
N LEU A 483 26.42 -9.96 34.75
CA LEU A 483 27.65 -10.54 34.20
C LEU A 483 28.60 -9.48 33.65
N ALA A 484 28.05 -8.51 32.90
CA ALA A 484 28.77 -7.34 32.41
C ALA A 484 29.32 -6.50 33.56
N GLU A 485 28.53 -6.33 34.63
CA GLU A 485 28.95 -5.53 35.78
C GLU A 485 30.08 -6.18 36.57
N LYS A 486 30.04 -7.51 36.77
CA LYS A 486 31.04 -8.26 37.52
C LYS A 486 32.31 -8.57 36.73
N ASN A 487 32.26 -8.52 35.40
CA ASN A 487 33.37 -8.81 34.49
C ASN A 487 33.73 -7.61 33.58
N LYS A 488 33.53 -6.37 34.05
CA LYS A 488 33.75 -5.12 33.27
C LYS A 488 35.13 -5.02 32.59
N ASN A 489 36.14 -5.68 33.14
CA ASN A 489 37.52 -5.69 32.64
C ASN A 489 37.73 -6.55 31.36
N LYS A 490 36.75 -7.36 30.95
CA LYS A 490 36.90 -8.35 29.86
C LYS A 490 36.22 -7.98 28.55
N ASN A 491 35.41 -6.92 28.54
CA ASN A 491 34.67 -6.44 27.35
C ASN A 491 33.97 -7.59 26.59
N LEU A 492 33.17 -8.37 27.31
CA LEU A 492 32.49 -9.57 26.80
C LEU A 492 31.62 -9.24 25.58
N ASP A 493 31.77 -10.02 24.51
CA ASP A 493 30.90 -9.93 23.34
C ASP A 493 29.65 -10.80 23.52
N PHE A 494 28.59 -10.18 24.03
CA PHE A 494 27.30 -10.84 24.27
C PHE A 494 26.62 -11.32 22.98
N GLY A 495 27.02 -10.83 21.80
CA GLY A 495 26.53 -11.33 20.51
C GLY A 495 26.98 -12.77 20.20
N ASN A 496 27.98 -13.27 20.93
CA ASN A 496 28.53 -14.62 20.80
C ASN A 496 28.18 -15.55 21.98
N LEU A 497 27.28 -15.14 22.87
CA LEU A 497 26.89 -15.87 24.08
C LEU A 497 25.38 -16.15 24.14
N LYS A 498 25.00 -17.23 24.84
CA LYS A 498 23.61 -17.56 25.17
C LYS A 498 23.49 -18.04 26.62
N VAL A 499 22.31 -17.85 27.23
CA VAL A 499 21.99 -18.37 28.56
C VAL A 499 21.19 -19.67 28.42
N GLU A 500 21.69 -20.75 29.00
CA GLU A 500 21.04 -22.07 29.04
C GLU A 500 20.87 -22.54 30.50
N SER A 501 20.02 -23.55 30.74
CA SER A 501 19.91 -24.24 32.04
C SER A 501 19.66 -23.33 33.25
N LYS A 502 18.69 -22.41 33.14
CA LYS A 502 18.31 -21.46 34.19
C LYS A 502 17.62 -22.16 35.38
N SER A 503 17.95 -21.75 36.59
CA SER A 503 17.28 -22.10 37.84
C SER A 503 16.91 -20.84 38.63
N ALA A 504 16.36 -21.01 39.84
CA ALA A 504 16.09 -19.88 40.74
C ALA A 504 17.37 -19.20 41.27
N THR A 505 18.52 -19.85 41.19
CA THR A 505 19.78 -19.37 41.80
C THR A 505 21.00 -19.50 40.89
N SER A 506 20.84 -20.00 39.66
CA SER A 506 21.95 -20.25 38.74
C SER A 506 21.54 -20.25 37.26
N ALA A 507 22.52 -20.11 36.38
CA ALA A 507 22.37 -20.31 34.94
C ALA A 507 23.70 -20.75 34.31
N ILE A 508 23.67 -21.26 33.07
CA ILE A 508 24.87 -21.59 32.28
C ILE A 508 25.01 -20.56 31.15
N ILE A 509 26.16 -19.89 31.08
CA ILE A 509 26.56 -19.04 29.95
C ILE A 509 27.35 -19.90 28.97
N LYS A 510 26.92 -19.97 27.72
CA LYS A 510 27.52 -20.84 26.70
C LYS A 510 27.81 -20.05 25.43
N ALA A 511 28.87 -20.41 24.73
CA ALA A 511 29.11 -19.88 23.40
C ALA A 511 27.96 -20.26 22.46
N ILE A 512 27.56 -19.37 21.55
CA ILE A 512 26.60 -19.72 20.50
C ILE A 512 27.19 -20.77 19.56
N ASP A 513 26.31 -21.47 18.85
CA ASP A 513 26.74 -22.51 17.91
C ASP A 513 27.53 -21.84 16.77
N ASN A 514 28.73 -22.38 16.47
CA ASN A 514 29.71 -21.80 15.53
C ASN A 514 30.36 -20.47 15.94
N SER A 515 30.36 -20.10 17.23
CA SER A 515 31.14 -18.96 17.73
C SER A 515 32.61 -19.10 17.33
N LYS A 516 33.16 -18.06 16.71
CA LYS A 516 34.59 -17.96 16.35
C LYS A 516 35.41 -17.25 17.42
N VAL A 517 34.73 -16.70 18.44
CA VAL A 517 35.32 -15.86 19.49
C VAL A 517 35.49 -16.67 20.78
N TYR A 518 34.49 -17.48 21.14
CA TYR A 518 34.47 -18.22 22.40
C TYR A 518 34.17 -19.71 22.20
N SER A 519 34.68 -20.55 23.10
CA SER A 519 34.34 -21.96 23.22
C SER A 519 33.97 -22.34 24.66
N GLY A 520 33.23 -23.43 24.82
CA GLY A 520 32.83 -23.95 26.13
C GLY A 520 31.63 -23.24 26.75
N SER A 521 31.50 -23.40 28.08
CA SER A 521 30.41 -22.83 28.88
C SER A 521 30.88 -22.61 30.32
N VAL A 522 30.27 -21.66 31.02
CA VAL A 522 30.54 -21.37 32.43
C VAL A 522 29.22 -21.33 33.21
N SER A 523 29.19 -21.91 34.41
CA SER A 523 28.05 -21.78 35.33
C SER A 523 28.18 -20.50 36.14
N VAL A 524 27.09 -19.76 36.26
CA VAL A 524 26.98 -18.54 37.09
C VAL A 524 25.90 -18.71 38.15
N ASN A 525 26.08 -18.04 39.29
CA ASN A 525 25.18 -18.11 40.44
C ASN A 525 24.71 -16.70 40.85
N PHE A 526 23.49 -16.62 41.36
CA PHE A 526 22.85 -15.38 41.78
C PHE A 526 21.77 -15.65 42.84
N VAL A 527 21.33 -14.58 43.51
CA VAL A 527 20.13 -14.60 44.37
C VAL A 527 19.09 -13.72 43.70
N VAL A 528 17.94 -14.29 43.33
CA VAL A 528 16.80 -13.47 42.91
C VAL A 528 16.22 -12.83 44.16
N LYS A 529 16.10 -11.50 44.15
CA LYS A 529 15.52 -10.78 45.28
C LYS A 529 14.07 -11.21 45.48
N GLU A 530 13.78 -11.93 46.56
CA GLU A 530 12.40 -12.28 46.92
C GLU A 530 11.64 -11.00 47.25
N ILE A 531 10.65 -10.70 46.42
CA ILE A 531 9.62 -9.72 46.73
C ILE A 531 8.47 -10.53 47.35
N GLU A 532 8.16 -10.28 48.63
CA GLU A 532 7.02 -10.91 49.29
C GLU A 532 5.75 -10.65 48.48
N LYS A 533 5.17 -11.74 47.93
CA LYS A 533 3.89 -11.69 47.23
C LYS A 533 2.79 -11.41 48.27
N PRO A 534 1.88 -10.46 48.01
CA PRO A 534 0.80 -10.18 48.94
C PRO A 534 -0.15 -11.38 49.00
N SER A 535 -0.71 -11.65 50.18
CA SER A 535 -1.67 -12.74 50.40
C SER A 535 -2.96 -12.57 49.59
N GLU A 536 -3.28 -11.34 49.18
CA GLU A 536 -4.35 -10.98 48.25
C GLU A 536 -3.83 -9.95 47.24
N LYS A 537 -4.24 -10.06 45.97
CA LYS A 537 -3.85 -9.09 44.93
C LYS A 537 -4.41 -7.71 45.26
N LYS A 538 -3.62 -6.66 45.07
CA LYS A 538 -4.00 -5.25 45.35
C LYS A 538 -4.42 -4.50 44.09
N LEU A 539 -5.07 -3.36 44.22
CA LEU A 539 -5.32 -2.47 43.07
C LEU A 539 -4.02 -1.74 42.69
N LEU A 540 -3.78 -1.55 41.38
CA LEU A 540 -2.60 -0.83 40.91
C LEU A 540 -2.50 0.60 41.47
N SER A 541 -3.64 1.25 41.70
CA SER A 541 -3.73 2.60 42.27
C SER A 541 -3.15 2.72 43.68
N GLU A 542 -3.00 1.62 44.41
CA GLU A 542 -2.40 1.63 45.75
C GLU A 542 -0.88 1.86 45.71
N ASP A 543 -0.23 1.45 44.61
CA ASP A 543 1.21 1.63 44.40
C ASP A 543 1.54 2.75 43.41
N LEU A 544 0.70 2.95 42.38
CA LEU A 544 0.85 3.99 41.37
C LEU A 544 0.15 5.29 41.83
N THR A 545 0.75 5.96 42.81
CA THR A 545 0.16 7.12 43.49
C THR A 545 0.55 8.48 42.88
N THR A 546 1.73 8.57 42.26
CA THR A 546 2.21 9.76 41.54
C THR A 546 1.86 9.65 40.07
N LEU A 547 0.83 10.39 39.65
CA LEU A 547 0.28 10.34 38.30
C LEU A 547 0.96 11.31 37.33
N LYS A 548 1.53 12.41 37.82
CA LYS A 548 2.24 13.41 37.00
C LYS A 548 3.73 13.08 36.98
N LEU A 549 4.21 12.54 35.87
CA LEU A 549 5.58 12.06 35.73
C LEU A 549 6.57 13.19 35.39
N GLY A 550 6.07 14.31 34.86
CA GLY A 550 6.87 15.46 34.43
C GLY A 550 7.32 15.34 32.98
N GLU A 551 8.44 15.96 32.63
CA GLU A 551 8.99 15.91 31.27
C GLU A 551 9.74 14.59 31.02
N ILE A 552 9.42 13.89 29.92
CA ILE A 552 10.07 12.64 29.50
C ILE A 552 10.68 12.78 28.09
N LYS A 553 11.68 11.92 27.79
CA LYS A 553 12.48 12.03 26.56
C LYS A 553 11.71 11.66 25.28
N ASP A 554 10.82 10.67 25.36
CA ASP A 554 10.00 10.16 24.27
C ASP A 554 8.79 9.40 24.85
N ALA A 555 7.80 9.11 24.00
CA ALA A 555 6.59 8.40 24.38
C ALA A 555 6.71 6.86 24.22
N LYS A 556 7.88 6.28 24.45
CA LYS A 556 8.08 4.82 24.41
C LYS A 556 7.64 4.17 25.72
N ASP A 557 7.07 2.96 25.64
CA ASP A 557 6.72 2.13 26.81
C ASP A 557 7.85 2.05 27.82
N SER A 558 9.08 1.78 27.36
CA SER A 558 10.26 1.69 28.23
C SER A 558 10.53 2.98 28.99
N THR A 559 10.37 4.13 28.33
CA THR A 559 10.61 5.46 28.90
C THR A 559 9.52 5.83 29.90
N ILE A 560 8.26 5.53 29.55
CA ILE A 560 7.10 5.76 30.42
C ILE A 560 7.19 4.88 31.66
N LEU A 561 7.51 3.59 31.50
CA LEU A 561 7.71 2.67 32.62
C LEU A 561 8.89 3.08 33.48
N GLU A 562 10.01 3.51 32.90
CA GLU A 562 11.15 4.06 33.64
C GLU A 562 10.74 5.26 34.49
N ALA A 563 9.98 6.20 33.91
CA ALA A 563 9.44 7.35 34.63
C ALA A 563 8.45 6.93 35.74
N VAL A 564 7.55 5.99 35.45
CA VAL A 564 6.62 5.39 36.43
C VAL A 564 7.38 4.81 37.60
N TYR A 565 8.35 3.93 37.36
CA TYR A 565 9.13 3.28 38.41
C TYR A 565 9.99 4.26 39.20
N SER A 566 10.49 5.33 38.56
CA SER A 566 11.27 6.37 39.24
C SER A 566 10.44 7.19 40.23
N LYS A 567 9.15 7.41 39.93
CA LYS A 567 8.23 8.20 40.75
C LYS A 567 7.37 7.37 41.69
N ASN A 568 7.19 6.08 41.39
CA ASN A 568 6.35 5.15 42.10
C ASN A 568 7.12 3.88 42.45
N SER A 569 8.02 3.97 43.43
CA SER A 569 8.93 2.89 43.81
C SER A 569 8.25 1.61 44.32
N LYS A 570 6.95 1.67 44.68
CA LYS A 570 6.15 0.53 45.12
C LYS A 570 5.56 -0.28 43.96
N VAL A 571 5.52 0.29 42.75
CA VAL A 571 4.99 -0.41 41.58
C VAL A 571 5.91 -1.57 41.23
N GLN A 572 5.35 -2.76 41.12
CA GLN A 572 6.10 -3.98 40.84
C GLN A 572 6.52 -4.01 39.37
N LYS A 573 7.82 -4.06 39.14
CA LYS A 573 8.40 -4.09 37.81
C LYS A 573 8.02 -5.40 37.13
N GLY A 574 7.58 -5.29 35.87
CA GLY A 574 7.19 -6.46 35.07
C GLY A 574 5.75 -6.93 35.29
N GLU A 575 5.04 -6.43 36.30
CA GLU A 575 3.63 -6.75 36.59
C GLU A 575 2.63 -5.81 35.89
N VAL A 576 3.13 -4.74 35.26
CA VAL A 576 2.34 -3.71 34.57
C VAL A 576 2.78 -3.55 33.12
N GLU A 577 1.89 -3.02 32.32
CA GLU A 577 2.09 -2.67 30.91
C GLU A 577 1.56 -1.26 30.64
N VAL A 578 2.09 -0.61 29.60
CA VAL A 578 1.62 0.71 29.14
C VAL A 578 0.59 0.49 28.04
N LYS A 579 -0.50 1.23 28.12
CA LYS A 579 -1.59 1.27 27.14
C LYS A 579 -1.97 2.73 26.88
N ASN A 580 -2.71 2.98 25.82
CA ASN A 580 -3.31 4.28 25.52
C ASN A 580 -2.32 5.47 25.56
N ILE A 581 -1.12 5.29 25.01
CA ILE A 581 -0.08 6.34 25.00
C ILE A 581 -0.55 7.52 24.14
N THR A 582 -0.47 8.72 24.70
CA THR A 582 -0.75 10.00 24.03
C THR A 582 0.47 10.92 24.13
N THR A 583 0.39 12.10 23.52
CA THR A 583 1.43 13.12 23.65
C THR A 583 1.52 13.74 25.05
N THR A 584 0.51 13.52 25.90
CA THR A 584 0.38 14.15 27.23
C THR A 584 0.23 13.15 28.37
N GLY A 585 0.20 11.85 28.09
CA GLY A 585 -0.03 10.83 29.12
C GLY A 585 -0.14 9.42 28.56
N ALA A 586 -0.43 8.47 29.44
CA ALA A 586 -0.65 7.06 29.09
C ALA A 586 -1.50 6.38 30.17
N THR A 587 -2.01 5.18 29.89
CA THR A 587 -2.62 4.30 30.89
C THR A 587 -1.63 3.22 31.30
N ILE A 588 -1.42 3.02 32.59
CA ILE A 588 -0.69 1.87 33.12
C ILE A 588 -1.74 0.83 33.52
N LYS A 589 -1.69 -0.35 32.89
CA LYS A 589 -2.59 -1.47 33.17
C LYS A 589 -1.81 -2.60 33.84
N SER A 590 -2.41 -3.29 34.81
CA SER A 590 -1.88 -4.55 35.31
C SER A 590 -1.89 -5.61 34.22
N LYS A 591 -0.84 -6.43 34.10
CA LYS A 591 -0.84 -7.54 33.15
C LYS A 591 -1.91 -8.57 33.50
N PHE A 592 -2.48 -9.22 32.49
CA PHE A 592 -3.53 -10.24 32.63
C PHE A 592 -3.16 -11.37 33.61
N ASN A 593 -1.89 -11.76 33.65
CA ASN A 593 -1.36 -12.80 34.53
C ASN A 593 -0.61 -12.25 35.76
N SER A 594 -0.87 -10.99 36.15
CA SER A 594 -0.19 -10.38 37.29
C SER A 594 -0.42 -11.17 38.58
N GLU A 595 0.64 -11.45 39.32
CA GLU A 595 0.58 -12.11 40.63
C GLU A 595 0.43 -11.11 41.78
N PHE A 596 0.65 -9.81 41.51
CA PHE A 596 0.59 -8.73 42.50
C PHE A 596 -0.67 -7.87 42.42
N TYR A 597 -1.18 -7.62 41.21
CA TYR A 597 -2.27 -6.68 40.98
C TYR A 597 -3.54 -7.38 40.49
N GLN A 598 -4.69 -6.88 40.96
CA GLN A 598 -5.99 -7.16 40.34
C GLN A 598 -6.04 -6.50 38.95
N ASP A 599 -6.92 -6.97 38.07
CA ASP A 599 -7.14 -6.32 36.76
C ASP A 599 -7.61 -4.88 36.98
N SER A 600 -6.68 -3.95 36.81
CA SER A 600 -6.84 -2.56 37.17
C SER A 600 -5.93 -1.70 36.30
N GLN A 601 -6.35 -0.46 36.08
CA GLN A 601 -5.60 0.49 35.26
C GLN A 601 -5.65 1.89 35.85
N VAL A 602 -4.60 2.67 35.61
CA VAL A 602 -4.45 4.03 36.12
C VAL A 602 -3.84 4.91 35.04
N THR A 603 -4.44 6.08 34.81
CA THR A 603 -3.93 7.06 33.83
C THR A 603 -2.88 7.95 34.47
N ILE A 604 -1.79 8.18 33.74
CA ILE A 604 -0.68 9.06 34.11
C ILE A 604 -0.52 10.19 33.08
N GLU A 605 0.11 11.28 33.50
CA GLU A 605 0.33 12.50 32.71
C GLU A 605 1.84 12.81 32.60
N TYR A 606 2.29 13.29 31.44
CA TYR A 606 3.66 13.76 31.20
C TYR A 606 3.71 14.84 30.12
N SER A 607 4.87 15.48 29.95
CA SER A 607 5.18 16.31 28.78
C SER A 607 6.35 15.73 27.99
N LEU A 608 6.34 15.86 26.66
CA LEU A 608 7.46 15.46 25.81
C LEU A 608 8.43 16.62 25.61
N LYS A 609 9.73 16.31 25.52
CA LYS A 609 10.74 17.28 25.05
C LYS A 609 10.43 17.72 23.61
N GLU A 610 10.88 18.92 23.24
CA GLU A 610 10.59 19.59 21.94
C GLU A 610 10.95 18.77 20.69
N ASN A 611 11.83 17.76 20.83
CA ASN A 611 12.23 16.80 19.79
C ASN A 611 12.00 15.32 20.20
N GLY A 612 11.18 15.08 21.22
CA GLY A 612 10.89 13.73 21.70
C GLY A 612 10.06 12.95 20.69
N GLU A 613 10.41 11.67 20.47
CA GLU A 613 9.65 10.78 19.61
C GLU A 613 8.21 10.67 20.14
N LYS A 614 7.25 11.14 19.34
CA LYS A 614 5.82 11.09 19.62
C LYS A 614 5.36 9.62 19.69
N PRO A 615 4.20 9.32 20.32
CA PRO A 615 3.75 7.95 20.51
C PRO A 615 3.72 7.21 19.17
N LYS A 616 4.62 6.25 18.98
CA LYS A 616 4.41 5.22 17.97
C LYS A 616 3.23 4.37 18.45
N PRO A 617 2.39 3.82 17.55
CA PRO A 617 1.36 2.89 17.97
C PRO A 617 2.03 1.74 18.73
N SER A 618 1.34 1.18 19.72
CA SER A 618 1.78 -0.07 20.33
C SER A 618 1.97 -1.11 19.23
N ASN A 619 2.78 -2.13 19.48
CA ASN A 619 3.03 -3.24 18.56
C ASN A 619 1.76 -4.07 18.21
N ASP A 620 0.55 -3.55 18.45
CA ASP A 620 -0.75 -4.22 18.32
C ASP A 620 -1.64 -3.52 17.27
N ALA A 621 -1.11 -3.27 16.06
CA ALA A 621 -1.91 -2.71 14.97
C ALA A 621 -3.14 -3.60 14.70
N LEU A 622 -4.31 -2.98 14.51
CA LEU A 622 -5.54 -3.70 14.25
C LEU A 622 -5.77 -3.91 12.76
N LEU A 623 -6.11 -5.14 12.38
CA LEU A 623 -6.77 -5.44 11.13
C LEU A 623 -8.16 -5.97 11.47
N VAL A 624 -9.15 -5.10 11.25
CA VAL A 624 -10.56 -5.34 11.52
C VAL A 624 -11.23 -5.78 10.22
N GLY A 625 -12.09 -6.79 10.28
CA GLY A 625 -12.78 -7.27 9.09
C GLY A 625 -14.19 -7.73 9.40
N TYR A 626 -15.13 -7.29 8.57
CA TYR A 626 -16.51 -7.77 8.63
C TYR A 626 -16.62 -9.18 8.07
N TRP A 627 -17.43 -10.01 8.71
CA TRP A 627 -17.74 -11.37 8.25
C TRP A 627 -19.25 -11.57 8.19
N TYR A 628 -19.71 -12.15 7.07
CA TYR A 628 -21.11 -12.51 6.87
C TYR A 628 -21.28 -13.97 6.46
N GLU A 629 -22.42 -14.56 6.82
CA GLU A 629 -22.75 -15.96 6.52
C GLU A 629 -23.55 -16.13 5.21
N TRP A 630 -24.29 -15.09 4.79
CA TRP A 630 -25.17 -15.19 3.61
C TRP A 630 -24.38 -15.17 2.29
N GLY A 631 -24.88 -15.90 1.28
CA GLY A 631 -24.43 -15.82 -0.12
C GLY A 631 -25.44 -15.10 -1.02
N GLY A 632 -25.04 -14.69 -2.22
CA GLY A 632 -25.83 -13.94 -3.20
C GLY A 632 -25.18 -13.83 -4.61
N ALA A 633 -25.93 -13.32 -5.59
CA ALA A 633 -25.55 -13.33 -7.02
C ALA A 633 -24.27 -12.54 -7.38
N ASN A 634 -23.88 -11.56 -6.55
CA ASN A 634 -22.60 -10.82 -6.60
C ASN A 634 -21.69 -11.13 -5.39
N GLN A 635 -22.07 -12.12 -4.58
CA GLN A 635 -21.48 -12.53 -3.30
C GLN A 635 -21.57 -14.06 -3.23
N HIS A 636 -20.85 -14.78 -4.11
CA HIS A 636 -20.74 -16.25 -4.26
C HIS A 636 -21.78 -17.18 -3.59
N ASN A 637 -22.37 -18.06 -4.41
CA ASN A 637 -23.46 -19.01 -4.07
C ASN A 637 -23.13 -20.14 -3.05
N GLU A 638 -22.01 -20.09 -2.32
CA GLU A 638 -21.69 -21.11 -1.30
C GLU A 638 -21.35 -20.43 0.03
N PRO A 639 -21.95 -20.85 1.16
CA PRO A 639 -21.66 -20.28 2.48
C PRO A 639 -20.19 -20.53 2.82
N VAL A 640 -19.38 -19.47 2.80
CA VAL A 640 -17.94 -19.58 3.06
C VAL A 640 -17.74 -19.87 4.55
N LYS A 641 -17.44 -21.13 4.88
CA LYS A 641 -17.10 -21.54 6.26
C LYS A 641 -15.70 -21.03 6.64
N LEU A 642 -15.59 -19.72 6.89
CA LEU A 642 -14.32 -19.05 7.24
C LEU A 642 -14.06 -18.99 8.74
N LEU A 643 -15.08 -18.89 9.60
CA LEU A 643 -14.89 -18.61 11.04
C LEU A 643 -14.02 -19.62 11.79
N ASN A 644 -13.91 -20.85 11.30
CA ASN A 644 -13.00 -21.87 11.82
C ASN A 644 -12.02 -22.39 10.76
N SER A 645 -11.89 -21.68 9.64
CA SER A 645 -10.92 -22.02 8.60
C SER A 645 -9.50 -21.80 9.13
N GLU A 646 -8.58 -22.66 8.70
CA GLU A 646 -7.16 -22.51 9.02
C GLU A 646 -6.60 -21.19 8.49
N GLU A 647 -7.09 -20.72 7.34
CA GLU A 647 -6.72 -19.43 6.74
C GLU A 647 -7.07 -18.26 7.67
N LEU A 648 -8.32 -18.15 8.13
CA LEU A 648 -8.73 -17.06 9.02
C LEU A 648 -8.08 -17.18 10.41
N LEU A 649 -7.83 -18.39 10.91
CA LEU A 649 -7.11 -18.60 12.16
C LEU A 649 -5.66 -18.12 12.07
N ASN A 650 -5.02 -18.27 10.92
CA ASN A 650 -3.62 -17.87 10.68
C ASN A 650 -3.47 -16.48 10.04
N SER A 651 -4.58 -15.81 9.70
CA SER A 651 -4.54 -14.47 9.11
C SER A 651 -4.14 -13.39 10.13
N ALA A 652 -3.77 -12.21 9.63
CA ALA A 652 -3.48 -11.03 10.43
C ALA A 652 -4.75 -10.34 10.98
N TYR A 653 -5.95 -10.73 10.54
CA TYR A 653 -7.20 -10.21 11.10
C TYR A 653 -7.26 -10.55 12.60
N ASN A 654 -7.30 -9.51 13.44
CA ASN A 654 -7.29 -9.66 14.89
C ASN A 654 -8.58 -9.16 15.56
N VAL A 655 -9.47 -8.50 14.81
CA VAL A 655 -10.86 -8.23 15.20
C VAL A 655 -11.78 -8.64 14.05
N ILE A 656 -12.78 -9.46 14.36
CA ILE A 656 -13.76 -9.99 13.40
C ILE A 656 -15.15 -9.50 13.79
N ASP A 657 -15.80 -8.77 12.88
CA ASP A 657 -17.11 -8.16 13.10
C ASP A 657 -18.18 -9.03 12.44
N ILE A 658 -18.98 -9.75 13.23
CA ILE A 658 -20.04 -10.61 12.71
C ILE A 658 -21.24 -9.76 12.31
N SER A 659 -21.59 -9.83 11.03
CA SER A 659 -22.71 -9.12 10.42
C SER A 659 -23.96 -10.00 10.34
N PHE A 660 -25.16 -9.57 10.75
CA PHE A 660 -25.47 -8.41 11.59
C PHE A 660 -26.53 -8.77 12.64
N LEU A 661 -26.54 -8.02 13.75
CA LEU A 661 -27.67 -7.85 14.64
C LEU A 661 -28.62 -6.80 14.02
N TYR A 662 -29.82 -7.20 13.63
CA TYR A 662 -30.73 -6.36 12.82
C TYR A 662 -32.15 -6.29 13.39
N THR A 663 -32.94 -5.30 12.96
CA THR A 663 -34.39 -5.24 13.19
C THR A 663 -35.08 -4.80 11.90
N TRP A 664 -36.24 -5.38 11.61
CA TRP A 664 -37.04 -5.01 10.42
C TRP A 664 -38.12 -3.98 10.71
N GLU A 665 -38.41 -3.73 11.98
CA GLU A 665 -39.49 -2.84 12.41
C GLU A 665 -38.99 -1.89 13.51
N PRO A 666 -39.38 -0.61 13.47
CA PRO A 666 -39.14 0.32 14.56
C PRO A 666 -39.67 -0.24 15.88
N TYR A 667 -38.92 -0.03 16.96
CA TYR A 667 -39.27 -0.43 18.32
C TYR A 667 -39.31 -1.94 18.59
N ALA A 668 -39.05 -2.79 17.59
CA ALA A 668 -38.76 -4.20 17.82
C ALA A 668 -37.32 -4.34 18.36
N MET A 669 -37.09 -5.31 19.24
CA MET A 669 -35.74 -5.63 19.70
C MET A 669 -34.97 -6.30 18.57
N PRO A 670 -33.68 -5.94 18.37
CA PRO A 670 -32.92 -6.51 17.29
C PRO A 670 -32.61 -7.99 17.53
N THR A 671 -32.49 -8.73 16.45
CA THR A 671 -32.27 -10.17 16.43
C THR A 671 -31.01 -10.52 15.65
N PHE A 672 -30.26 -11.50 16.16
CA PHE A 672 -29.19 -12.15 15.43
C PHE A 672 -29.65 -13.54 15.05
N GLU A 673 -29.89 -13.73 13.75
CA GLU A 673 -30.33 -15.01 13.18
C GLU A 673 -29.29 -15.46 12.14
N PRO A 674 -28.52 -16.52 12.45
CA PRO A 674 -27.64 -17.13 11.46
C PRO A 674 -28.41 -17.53 10.20
N PHE A 675 -27.80 -17.33 9.04
CA PHE A 675 -28.46 -17.52 7.75
C PHE A 675 -28.93 -18.98 7.56
N ASN A 676 -28.14 -19.95 8.04
CA ASN A 676 -28.52 -21.35 8.05
C ASN A 676 -28.98 -21.79 9.45
N PRO A 677 -30.18 -22.39 9.61
CA PRO A 677 -30.67 -22.84 10.91
C PRO A 677 -29.76 -23.83 11.67
N GLY A 678 -28.82 -24.49 10.97
CA GLY A 678 -27.83 -25.41 11.56
C GLY A 678 -26.49 -24.78 11.96
N SER A 679 -26.22 -23.52 11.61
CA SER A 679 -24.88 -22.92 11.77
C SER A 679 -24.62 -22.31 13.14
N LYS A 680 -25.62 -22.10 13.99
CA LYS A 680 -25.44 -21.55 15.36
C LYS A 680 -24.30 -22.23 16.12
N ALA A 681 -24.29 -23.57 16.15
CA ALA A 681 -23.24 -24.33 16.85
C ALA A 681 -21.88 -24.23 16.15
N GLU A 682 -21.85 -24.04 14.83
CA GLU A 682 -20.63 -23.81 14.05
C GLU A 682 -20.05 -22.42 14.35
N ILE A 683 -20.89 -21.38 14.37
CA ILE A 683 -20.51 -20.00 14.72
C ILE A 683 -19.95 -19.97 16.16
N GLN A 684 -20.63 -20.58 17.13
CA GLN A 684 -20.13 -20.69 18.50
C GLN A 684 -18.76 -21.37 18.59
N ARG A 685 -18.51 -22.42 17.78
CA ARG A 685 -17.20 -23.09 17.72
C ARG A 685 -16.15 -22.21 17.02
N GLY A 686 -16.52 -21.52 15.96
CA GLY A 686 -15.64 -20.59 15.23
C GLY A 686 -15.18 -19.45 16.14
N ILE A 687 -16.11 -18.78 16.83
CA ILE A 687 -15.82 -17.73 17.80
C ILE A 687 -14.80 -18.20 18.84
N LYS A 688 -15.05 -19.36 19.48
CA LYS A 688 -14.13 -19.93 20.47
C LYS A 688 -12.74 -20.24 19.88
N SER A 689 -12.68 -20.69 18.63
CA SER A 689 -11.42 -21.02 17.97
C SER A 689 -10.60 -19.75 17.65
N LEU A 690 -11.26 -18.71 17.15
CA LEU A 690 -10.65 -17.41 16.89
C LEU A 690 -10.15 -16.76 18.20
N GLN A 691 -10.95 -16.82 19.27
CA GLN A 691 -10.56 -16.33 20.59
C GLN A 691 -9.38 -17.10 21.18
N ALA A 692 -9.34 -18.43 21.00
CA ALA A 692 -8.19 -19.25 21.40
C ALA A 692 -6.92 -18.89 20.59
N ALA A 693 -7.08 -18.41 19.36
CA ALA A 693 -5.99 -17.87 18.53
C ALA A 693 -5.65 -16.39 18.85
N GLY A 694 -6.22 -15.81 19.91
CA GLY A 694 -5.93 -14.44 20.36
C GLY A 694 -6.69 -13.34 19.61
N LYS A 695 -7.67 -13.70 18.77
CA LYS A 695 -8.50 -12.75 18.01
C LYS A 695 -9.73 -12.33 18.81
N LYS A 696 -10.25 -11.13 18.56
CA LYS A 696 -11.52 -10.64 19.12
C LYS A 696 -12.64 -10.87 18.12
N VAL A 697 -13.82 -11.29 18.58
CA VAL A 697 -14.99 -11.49 17.71
C VAL A 697 -16.17 -10.71 18.27
N ILE A 698 -16.58 -9.66 17.56
CA ILE A 698 -17.63 -8.73 18.00
C ILE A 698 -18.87 -8.85 17.11
N LEU A 699 -20.03 -8.47 17.63
CA LEU A 699 -21.31 -8.50 16.89
C LEU A 699 -21.63 -7.11 16.36
N SER A 700 -21.68 -6.93 15.04
CA SER A 700 -22.04 -5.65 14.44
C SER A 700 -23.55 -5.49 14.33
N MET A 701 -24.05 -4.33 14.74
CA MET A 701 -25.46 -3.96 14.75
C MET A 701 -25.71 -2.89 13.68
N GLY A 702 -26.37 -3.26 12.59
CA GLY A 702 -26.43 -2.40 11.42
C GLY A 702 -26.79 -3.11 10.13
N GLY A 703 -26.10 -2.73 9.05
CA GLY A 703 -26.35 -3.18 7.68
C GLY A 703 -27.61 -2.60 7.07
N ALA A 704 -28.14 -3.24 6.03
CA ALA A 704 -29.26 -2.75 5.20
C ALA A 704 -30.58 -2.43 5.96
N THR A 705 -30.70 -2.82 7.23
CA THR A 705 -31.83 -2.49 8.10
C THR A 705 -31.53 -1.35 9.09
N GLY A 706 -30.37 -0.69 8.98
CA GLY A 706 -29.91 0.33 9.93
C GLY A 706 -30.92 1.45 10.14
N GLY A 707 -31.69 1.81 9.09
CA GLY A 707 -32.76 2.80 9.15
C GLY A 707 -33.92 2.47 10.11
N GLU A 708 -34.10 1.18 10.46
CA GLU A 708 -35.18 0.70 11.34
C GLU A 708 -34.75 0.56 12.80
N MET A 709 -33.47 0.82 13.12
CA MET A 709 -32.92 0.79 14.49
C MET A 709 -33.46 1.95 15.34
N ARG A 710 -34.73 1.86 15.72
CA ARG A 710 -35.45 2.87 16.49
C ARG A 710 -35.95 2.29 17.80
N PHE A 711 -35.69 2.99 18.89
CA PHE A 711 -36.00 2.56 20.26
C PHE A 711 -36.56 3.72 21.08
N ARG A 712 -37.56 3.41 21.90
CA ARG A 712 -38.07 4.34 22.90
C ARG A 712 -37.23 4.29 24.17
N GLU A 713 -37.28 5.36 24.95
CA GLU A 713 -36.54 5.48 26.22
C GLU A 713 -36.89 4.35 27.21
N ASP A 714 -38.15 3.90 27.23
CA ASP A 714 -38.64 2.80 28.08
C ASP A 714 -38.13 1.40 27.67
N GLN A 715 -37.42 1.30 26.53
CA GLN A 715 -36.88 0.04 26.02
C GLN A 715 -35.41 -0.19 26.38
N THR A 716 -34.79 0.71 27.15
CA THR A 716 -33.37 0.61 27.56
C THR A 716 -33.05 -0.76 28.16
N ASP A 717 -33.82 -1.21 29.16
CA ASP A 717 -33.59 -2.50 29.83
C ASP A 717 -33.79 -3.69 28.88
N GLN A 718 -34.78 -3.59 27.98
CA GLN A 718 -35.06 -4.63 26.99
C GLN A 718 -33.92 -4.74 25.97
N LEU A 719 -33.35 -3.61 25.56
CA LEU A 719 -32.22 -3.56 24.64
C LEU A 719 -30.93 -4.05 25.32
N THR A 720 -30.66 -3.67 26.57
CA THR A 720 -29.57 -4.23 27.38
C THR A 720 -29.69 -5.75 27.52
N ALA A 721 -30.89 -6.26 27.83
CA ALA A 721 -31.12 -7.71 27.92
C ALA A 721 -30.89 -8.40 26.57
N THR A 722 -31.26 -7.76 25.46
CA THR A 722 -31.05 -8.28 24.10
C THR A 722 -29.55 -8.37 23.77
N PHE A 723 -28.77 -7.34 24.09
CA PHE A 723 -27.32 -7.38 23.95
C PHE A 723 -26.71 -8.50 24.79
N ILE A 724 -27.01 -8.55 26.08
CA ILE A 724 -26.48 -9.60 26.98
C ILE A 724 -26.83 -11.00 26.48
N LYS A 725 -28.06 -11.20 26.00
CA LYS A 725 -28.51 -12.49 25.44
C LYS A 725 -27.55 -12.96 24.34
N TYR A 726 -27.33 -12.17 23.29
CA TYR A 726 -26.49 -12.62 22.16
C TYR A 726 -25.01 -12.70 22.53
N ILE A 727 -24.52 -11.79 23.38
CA ILE A 727 -23.13 -11.85 23.89
C ILE A 727 -22.90 -13.15 24.67
N ASP A 728 -23.78 -13.51 25.60
CA ASP A 728 -23.60 -14.72 26.42
C ASP A 728 -23.92 -16.01 25.64
N GLU A 729 -24.89 -15.96 24.72
CA GLU A 729 -25.29 -17.11 23.91
C GLU A 729 -24.22 -17.51 22.89
N TYR A 730 -23.56 -16.55 22.23
CA TYR A 730 -22.56 -16.85 21.20
C TYR A 730 -21.11 -16.70 21.69
N GLY A 731 -20.89 -15.96 22.77
CA GLY A 731 -19.55 -15.70 23.32
C GLY A 731 -18.82 -14.53 22.67
N PHE A 732 -19.53 -13.56 22.11
CA PHE A 732 -18.93 -12.36 21.51
C PHE A 732 -18.17 -11.51 22.54
N ASP A 733 -17.13 -10.82 22.07
CA ASP A 733 -16.29 -9.90 22.85
C ASP A 733 -16.87 -8.49 22.95
N GLY A 734 -17.87 -8.12 22.14
CA GLY A 734 -18.38 -6.76 22.09
C GLY A 734 -19.49 -6.52 21.08
N ILE A 735 -19.87 -5.24 20.95
CA ILE A 735 -20.82 -4.74 19.94
C ILE A 735 -20.16 -3.64 19.10
N ASP A 736 -20.33 -3.75 17.80
CA ASP A 736 -20.05 -2.69 16.83
C ASP A 736 -21.36 -1.96 16.46
N ILE A 737 -21.31 -0.63 16.37
CA ILE A 737 -22.42 0.19 15.90
C ILE A 737 -22.16 0.55 14.44
N ASP A 738 -22.97 0.00 13.54
CA ASP A 738 -22.93 0.23 12.09
C ASP A 738 -24.28 0.78 11.61
N TRP A 739 -24.77 1.81 12.29
CA TRP A 739 -26.06 2.43 11.97
C TRP A 739 -25.94 3.39 10.79
N GLU A 740 -26.90 3.28 9.86
CA GLU A 740 -27.01 4.12 8.67
C GLU A 740 -28.43 4.73 8.52
N GLY A 741 -28.54 5.74 7.65
CA GLY A 741 -29.82 6.28 7.23
C GLY A 741 -30.63 6.99 8.33
N ALA A 742 -31.96 6.86 8.25
CA ALA A 742 -32.89 7.71 9.00
C ALA A 742 -32.89 7.49 10.53
N ALA A 743 -32.37 6.36 11.02
CA ALA A 743 -32.27 6.08 12.46
C ALA A 743 -31.26 7.02 13.16
N LEU A 744 -30.22 7.46 12.45
CA LEU A 744 -29.24 8.41 12.97
C LEU A 744 -29.81 9.82 13.22
N GLY A 745 -31.01 10.11 12.73
CA GLY A 745 -31.75 11.34 13.02
C GLY A 745 -32.58 11.29 14.30
N ASP A 746 -32.75 10.10 14.89
CA ASP A 746 -33.57 9.89 16.09
C ASP A 746 -32.71 9.91 17.36
N ARG A 747 -32.71 11.07 18.04
CA ARG A 747 -31.95 11.27 19.28
C ARG A 747 -32.42 10.37 20.42
N GLN A 748 -33.72 10.06 20.50
CA GLN A 748 -34.24 9.16 21.53
C GLN A 748 -33.66 7.76 21.37
N SER A 749 -33.62 7.27 20.14
CA SER A 749 -33.04 5.97 19.79
C SER A 749 -31.53 5.92 20.09
N GLN A 750 -30.78 6.98 19.76
CA GLN A 750 -29.36 7.07 20.09
C GLN A 750 -29.12 7.08 21.60
N HIS A 751 -29.87 7.88 22.37
CA HIS A 751 -29.73 7.93 23.83
C HIS A 751 -30.07 6.60 24.51
N THR A 752 -31.15 5.95 24.06
CA THR A 752 -31.55 4.62 24.54
C THR A 752 -30.44 3.60 24.29
N THR A 753 -29.86 3.60 23.08
CA THR A 753 -28.78 2.68 22.70
C THR A 753 -27.50 2.95 23.49
N ILE A 754 -27.11 4.22 23.68
CA ILE A 754 -25.95 4.61 24.49
C ILE A 754 -26.12 4.12 25.94
N ALA A 755 -27.30 4.32 26.53
CA ALA A 755 -27.60 3.84 27.89
C ALA A 755 -27.52 2.31 27.97
N ALA A 756 -28.10 1.62 26.97
CA ALA A 756 -28.08 0.16 26.93
C ALA A 756 -26.68 -0.43 26.80
N LEU A 757 -25.81 0.16 25.97
CA LEU A 757 -24.41 -0.24 25.80
C LEU A 757 -23.58 0.01 27.08
N LYS A 758 -23.80 1.15 27.76
CA LYS A 758 -23.15 1.44 29.05
C LYS A 758 -23.47 0.39 30.10
N GLU A 759 -24.75 0.06 30.26
CA GLU A 759 -25.16 -0.95 31.24
C GLU A 759 -24.69 -2.35 30.83
N THR A 760 -24.70 -2.69 29.53
CA THR A 760 -24.15 -3.95 29.01
C THR A 760 -22.66 -4.09 29.35
N LYS A 761 -21.85 -3.05 29.07
CA LYS A 761 -20.41 -3.04 29.39
C LYS A 761 -20.19 -3.22 30.89
N LYS A 762 -20.94 -2.50 31.73
CA LYS A 762 -20.88 -2.65 33.19
C LYS A 762 -21.21 -4.06 33.66
N ILE A 763 -22.27 -4.67 33.13
CA ILE A 763 -22.69 -6.03 33.50
C ILE A 763 -21.64 -7.05 33.06
N GLN A 764 -21.15 -6.98 31.82
CA GLN A 764 -20.15 -7.94 31.32
C GLN A 764 -18.80 -7.80 32.05
N ASN A 765 -18.36 -6.57 32.34
CA ASN A 765 -17.18 -6.33 33.15
C ASN A 765 -17.32 -6.90 34.57
N SER A 766 -18.51 -6.83 35.18
CA SER A 766 -18.73 -7.44 36.51
C SER A 766 -18.69 -8.98 36.50
N LYS A 767 -18.83 -9.60 35.31
CA LYS A 767 -18.61 -11.03 35.07
C LYS A 767 -17.14 -11.36 34.73
N GLY A 768 -16.23 -10.38 34.78
CA GLY A 768 -14.83 -10.55 34.41
C GLY A 768 -14.57 -10.68 32.90
N LYS A 769 -15.53 -10.26 32.06
CA LYS A 769 -15.35 -10.19 30.60
C LYS A 769 -15.03 -8.76 30.17
N GLU A 770 -13.99 -8.58 29.37
CA GLU A 770 -13.70 -7.31 28.71
C GLU A 770 -14.67 -7.09 27.54
N PHE A 771 -15.62 -6.16 27.69
CA PHE A 771 -16.63 -5.89 26.65
C PHE A 771 -16.23 -4.71 25.76
N MET A 772 -16.10 -4.98 24.45
CA MET A 772 -15.72 -3.99 23.44
C MET A 772 -16.92 -3.21 22.89
N ILE A 773 -16.71 -1.92 22.62
CA ILE A 773 -17.65 -1.06 21.89
C ILE A 773 -16.89 -0.41 20.74
N THR A 774 -17.31 -0.66 19.50
CA THR A 774 -16.73 -0.04 18.29
C THR A 774 -17.80 0.64 17.46
N MET A 775 -17.39 1.43 16.46
CA MET A 775 -18.31 2.22 15.64
C MET A 775 -17.79 2.35 14.20
N ALA A 776 -18.64 2.14 13.21
CA ALA A 776 -18.30 2.22 11.79
C ALA A 776 -19.09 3.29 11.02
N PRO A 777 -19.01 4.58 11.39
CA PRO A 777 -19.81 5.63 10.77
C PRO A 777 -19.41 5.92 9.31
N GLU A 778 -20.39 6.19 8.45
CA GLU A 778 -20.13 6.86 7.16
C GLU A 778 -19.66 8.31 7.38
N LEU A 779 -18.77 8.78 6.49
CA LEU A 779 -18.15 10.11 6.60
C LEU A 779 -19.13 11.30 6.70
N PRO A 780 -20.26 11.35 5.97
CA PRO A 780 -21.16 12.49 6.05
C PRO A 780 -21.73 12.72 7.45
N TYR A 781 -21.86 11.68 8.28
CA TYR A 781 -22.45 11.77 9.63
C TYR A 781 -21.46 12.25 10.72
N LEU A 782 -20.22 12.55 10.34
CA LEU A 782 -19.13 12.93 11.26
C LEU A 782 -18.88 14.45 11.35
N LYS A 783 -19.83 15.28 10.91
CA LYS A 783 -19.71 16.75 11.01
C LYS A 783 -20.44 17.30 12.23
N TYR A 784 -19.91 18.32 12.89
CA TYR A 784 -20.58 18.94 14.04
C TYR A 784 -21.98 19.43 13.69
N ASN A 785 -22.16 20.08 12.54
CA ASN A 785 -23.44 20.61 12.12
C ASN A 785 -24.54 19.55 11.91
N THR A 786 -24.19 18.28 11.72
CA THR A 786 -25.17 17.19 11.56
C THR A 786 -25.93 16.91 12.85
N GLU A 787 -25.39 17.27 14.02
CA GLU A 787 -26.07 17.06 15.29
C GLU A 787 -27.34 17.93 15.42
N HIS A 788 -27.46 19.01 14.64
CA HIS A 788 -28.55 19.98 14.75
C HIS A 788 -29.89 19.42 14.25
N GLY A 789 -30.90 19.49 15.12
CA GLY A 789 -32.25 18.99 14.81
C GLY A 789 -32.28 17.47 14.61
N ASN A 790 -33.11 17.00 13.68
CA ASN A 790 -33.30 15.57 13.40
C ASN A 790 -32.46 15.08 12.21
N GLN A 791 -31.32 15.73 11.94
CA GLN A 791 -30.40 15.29 10.89
C GLN A 791 -29.66 14.02 11.31
N ALA A 792 -29.41 13.15 10.34
CA ALA A 792 -28.60 11.95 10.53
C ALA A 792 -27.19 12.34 11.00
N SER A 793 -26.79 11.86 12.18
CA SER A 793 -25.54 12.26 12.82
C SER A 793 -24.98 11.16 13.71
N TYR A 794 -23.67 10.98 13.71
CA TYR A 794 -22.97 10.11 14.64
C TYR A 794 -22.45 10.81 15.90
N ILE A 795 -22.51 12.15 15.93
CA ILE A 795 -21.96 12.96 17.01
C ILE A 795 -22.52 12.59 18.39
N PRO A 796 -23.84 12.30 18.55
CA PRO A 796 -24.38 11.86 19.84
C PRO A 796 -23.76 10.55 20.35
N PHE A 797 -23.47 9.58 19.48
CA PHE A 797 -22.77 8.34 19.87
C PHE A 797 -21.34 8.63 20.32
N LEU A 798 -20.59 9.41 19.54
CA LEU A 798 -19.21 9.79 19.86
C LEU A 798 -19.09 10.49 21.22
N LYS A 799 -20.00 11.43 21.51
CA LYS A 799 -20.04 12.12 22.82
C LYS A 799 -20.54 11.22 23.94
N GLY A 800 -21.60 10.45 23.68
CA GLY A 800 -22.25 9.63 24.69
C GLY A 800 -21.40 8.46 25.16
N LEU A 801 -20.54 7.93 24.30
CA LEU A 801 -19.66 6.79 24.54
C LEU A 801 -18.19 7.21 24.75
N ASP A 802 -17.90 8.51 24.85
CA ASP A 802 -16.54 8.99 25.10
C ASP A 802 -15.93 8.34 26.34
N GLY A 803 -14.67 7.96 26.25
CA GLY A 803 -13.96 7.16 27.25
C GLY A 803 -14.36 5.67 27.33
N LEU A 804 -15.46 5.24 26.69
CA LEU A 804 -15.96 3.87 26.76
C LEU A 804 -15.78 3.06 25.48
N TYR A 805 -15.82 3.71 24.30
CA TYR A 805 -15.53 3.04 23.03
C TYR A 805 -14.05 2.69 22.91
N ASP A 806 -13.78 1.56 22.26
CA ASP A 806 -12.45 0.99 22.10
C ASP A 806 -11.75 1.58 20.88
N PHE A 807 -12.43 1.64 19.73
CA PHE A 807 -12.01 2.38 18.54
C PHE A 807 -13.21 2.71 17.65
N ILE A 808 -12.97 3.56 16.65
CA ILE A 808 -13.89 3.78 15.53
C ILE A 808 -13.19 3.43 14.22
N ASN A 809 -13.98 3.06 13.22
CA ASN A 809 -13.55 2.63 11.91
C ASN A 809 -14.42 3.27 10.81
N PRO A 810 -14.31 4.59 10.58
CA PRO A 810 -15.18 5.29 9.64
C PRO A 810 -15.03 4.76 8.21
N GLN A 811 -16.14 4.74 7.47
CA GLN A 811 -16.22 4.14 6.15
C GLN A 811 -15.84 5.15 5.06
N TYR A 812 -14.68 4.96 4.42
CA TYR A 812 -14.13 5.87 3.40
C TYR A 812 -14.57 5.49 1.97
N TYR A 813 -15.63 4.71 1.82
CA TYR A 813 -16.14 4.15 0.57
C TYR A 813 -17.66 4.39 0.43
N ASN A 814 -18.24 4.11 -0.74
CA ASN A 814 -19.66 4.32 -1.08
C ASN A 814 -20.20 5.78 -1.02
N GLY A 815 -19.39 6.74 -0.57
CA GLY A 815 -19.81 8.09 -0.20
C GLY A 815 -20.15 9.09 -1.32
N TRP A 816 -20.63 8.67 -2.50
CA TRP A 816 -21.19 9.58 -3.53
C TRP A 816 -20.33 10.81 -3.88
N ALA A 817 -19.03 10.64 -4.09
CA ALA A 817 -18.05 11.71 -4.28
C ALA A 817 -17.89 12.67 -3.08
N PHE A 818 -18.14 12.18 -1.86
CA PHE A 818 -17.86 12.90 -0.63
C PHE A 818 -16.36 12.88 -0.31
N GLY A 819 -15.87 14.00 0.19
CA GLY A 819 -14.57 14.13 0.81
C GLY A 819 -14.31 15.55 1.33
N PRO A 820 -13.07 15.84 1.73
CA PRO A 820 -12.73 17.10 2.35
C PRO A 820 -12.43 18.19 1.31
N PHE A 821 -12.79 19.42 1.66
CA PHE A 821 -12.08 20.58 1.17
C PHE A 821 -10.65 20.60 1.72
N ILE A 822 -9.70 21.00 0.90
CA ILE A 822 -8.29 20.99 1.27
C ILE A 822 -7.91 22.38 1.77
N ASP A 823 -7.50 22.47 3.04
CA ASP A 823 -6.95 23.72 3.57
C ASP A 823 -5.72 24.16 2.77
N GLN A 824 -5.50 25.46 2.62
CA GLN A 824 -4.45 25.99 1.74
C GLN A 824 -3.04 25.48 2.08
N GLU A 825 -2.74 25.27 3.36
CA GLU A 825 -1.47 24.69 3.81
C GLU A 825 -1.29 23.25 3.33
N GLU A 826 -2.35 22.44 3.41
CA GLU A 826 -2.33 21.03 2.99
C GLU A 826 -2.23 20.94 1.46
N LYS A 827 -2.88 21.84 0.71
CA LYS A 827 -2.69 21.93 -0.75
C LYS A 827 -1.23 22.15 -1.13
N ASN A 828 -0.58 23.08 -0.43
CA ASN A 828 0.82 23.41 -0.68
C ASN A 828 1.74 22.23 -0.32
N TYR A 829 1.45 21.54 0.79
CA TYR A 829 2.19 20.37 1.25
C TYR A 829 2.07 19.19 0.27
N LEU A 830 0.85 18.89 -0.16
CA LEU A 830 0.55 17.78 -1.08
C LEU A 830 0.89 18.11 -2.55
N GLY A 831 1.07 19.40 -2.87
CA GLY A 831 1.35 19.85 -4.24
C GLY A 831 0.17 19.67 -5.19
N VAL A 832 -1.06 19.66 -4.67
CA VAL A 832 -2.29 19.44 -5.45
C VAL A 832 -2.93 20.75 -5.87
N ASN A 833 -3.41 20.81 -7.12
CA ASN A 833 -4.05 22.00 -7.69
C ASN A 833 -5.59 21.89 -7.71
N THR A 834 -6.16 21.21 -6.73
CA THR A 834 -7.61 21.11 -6.51
C THR A 834 -7.98 21.69 -5.13
N SER A 835 -9.24 22.10 -4.98
CA SER A 835 -9.80 22.55 -3.69
C SER A 835 -10.55 21.49 -2.92
N TYR A 836 -10.80 20.34 -3.55
CA TYR A 836 -11.62 19.27 -3.03
C TYR A 836 -11.07 17.96 -3.57
N ILE A 837 -11.02 16.95 -2.71
CA ILE A 837 -10.76 15.57 -3.09
C ILE A 837 -11.91 14.74 -2.53
N SER A 838 -12.43 13.85 -3.35
CA SER A 838 -13.50 12.92 -2.99
C SER A 838 -12.99 11.50 -2.90
N ASN A 839 -13.79 10.62 -2.30
CA ASN A 839 -13.54 9.18 -2.29
C ASN A 839 -13.50 8.57 -3.72
N ASP A 840 -14.14 9.19 -4.70
CA ASP A 840 -14.20 8.74 -6.09
C ASP A 840 -12.96 9.11 -6.93
N ASP A 841 -12.14 10.05 -6.46
CA ASP A 841 -10.94 10.49 -7.16
C ASP A 841 -9.81 9.46 -7.02
N ALA A 842 -9.76 8.49 -7.95
CA ALA A 842 -8.81 7.37 -7.89
C ALA A 842 -7.35 7.81 -7.84
N GLU A 843 -7.01 8.90 -8.52
CA GLU A 843 -5.68 9.51 -8.51
C GLU A 843 -5.26 10.01 -7.12
N TYR A 844 -6.22 10.54 -6.34
CA TYR A 844 -6.00 11.20 -5.06
C TYR A 844 -6.44 10.35 -3.86
N ARG A 845 -6.67 9.05 -4.03
CA ARG A 845 -7.25 8.20 -2.97
C ARG A 845 -6.38 8.11 -1.72
N GLY A 846 -5.06 8.09 -1.88
CA GLY A 846 -4.15 8.13 -0.72
C GLY A 846 -4.19 9.46 0.03
N GLU A 847 -4.27 10.58 -0.69
CA GLU A 847 -4.44 11.92 -0.12
C GLU A 847 -5.80 12.08 0.56
N PHE A 848 -6.87 11.57 -0.04
CA PHE A 848 -8.20 11.52 0.54
C PHE A 848 -8.18 10.84 1.92
N TYR A 849 -7.60 9.63 1.97
CA TYR A 849 -7.46 8.85 3.20
C TYR A 849 -6.66 9.60 4.27
N TYR A 850 -5.54 10.21 3.89
CA TYR A 850 -4.72 11.01 4.79
C TYR A 850 -5.46 12.26 5.32
N LEU A 851 -6.07 13.05 4.44
CA LEU A 851 -6.72 14.32 4.79
C LEU A 851 -7.91 14.11 5.72
N VAL A 852 -8.81 13.17 5.38
CA VAL A 852 -9.99 12.89 6.21
C VAL A 852 -9.56 12.42 7.61
N THR A 853 -8.57 11.53 7.68
CA THR A 853 -8.02 11.04 8.96
C THR A 853 -7.45 12.20 9.77
N LYS A 854 -6.57 13.01 9.16
CA LYS A 854 -5.94 14.16 9.82
C LYS A 854 -6.97 15.16 10.35
N TYR A 855 -8.04 15.42 9.62
CA TYR A 855 -9.11 16.34 10.03
C TYR A 855 -10.03 15.77 11.12
N LEU A 856 -10.22 14.46 11.19
CA LEU A 856 -10.99 13.82 12.27
C LEU A 856 -10.19 13.67 13.56
N THR A 857 -8.85 13.67 13.50
CA THR A 857 -8.00 13.37 14.65
C THR A 857 -7.19 14.55 15.18
N THR A 858 -6.48 15.28 14.31
CA THR A 858 -5.35 16.13 14.73
C THR A 858 -5.39 17.57 14.24
N LYS A 859 -6.26 17.90 13.27
CA LYS A 859 -6.33 19.23 12.67
C LYS A 859 -7.76 19.74 12.55
N TYR A 860 -8.01 20.91 13.12
CA TYR A 860 -9.26 21.65 12.89
C TYR A 860 -9.34 22.23 11.50
N SER A 861 -10.46 21.99 10.81
CA SER A 861 -10.77 22.65 9.54
C SER A 861 -12.20 23.18 9.56
N ALA A 862 -12.31 24.50 9.71
CA ALA A 862 -13.59 25.22 9.73
C ALA A 862 -14.44 24.95 8.49
N GLN A 863 -13.79 24.70 7.35
CA GLN A 863 -14.46 24.46 6.07
C GLN A 863 -15.07 23.07 5.99
N ASN A 864 -14.46 22.08 6.65
CA ASN A 864 -14.91 20.70 6.64
C ASN A 864 -15.91 20.40 7.77
N ASP A 865 -15.76 21.07 8.92
CA ASP A 865 -16.62 20.94 10.11
C ASP A 865 -16.69 19.51 10.67
N PHE A 866 -15.63 18.70 10.48
CA PHE A 866 -15.55 17.36 11.04
C PHE A 866 -15.47 17.37 12.57
N PHE A 867 -15.83 16.26 13.22
CA PHE A 867 -15.73 16.10 14.67
C PHE A 867 -14.31 15.72 15.10
N GLU A 868 -13.63 16.65 15.76
CA GLU A 868 -12.16 16.66 15.88
C GLU A 868 -11.68 16.23 17.27
N LYS A 869 -12.25 15.15 17.78
CA LYS A 869 -11.93 14.64 19.11
C LYS A 869 -11.70 13.14 19.14
N ILE A 870 -11.44 12.55 17.99
CA ILE A 870 -11.19 11.11 17.91
C ILE A 870 -9.69 10.89 18.16
N PRO A 871 -9.30 10.21 19.26
CA PRO A 871 -7.90 9.93 19.51
C PRO A 871 -7.32 9.04 18.41
N THR A 872 -6.09 9.33 17.94
CA THR A 872 -5.46 8.56 16.85
C THR A 872 -5.28 7.08 17.22
N ASN A 873 -4.97 6.79 18.49
CA ASN A 873 -4.88 5.43 19.03
C ASN A 873 -6.24 4.72 19.19
N LYS A 874 -7.34 5.38 18.84
CA LYS A 874 -8.70 4.82 18.72
C LYS A 874 -9.27 4.98 17.31
N PHE A 875 -8.45 5.38 16.34
CA PHE A 875 -8.87 5.56 14.96
C PHE A 875 -8.38 4.39 14.11
N VAL A 876 -9.27 3.73 13.41
CA VAL A 876 -8.99 2.68 12.42
C VAL A 876 -9.50 3.18 11.07
N LEU A 877 -8.74 3.06 10.01
CA LEU A 877 -9.18 3.53 8.68
C LEU A 877 -10.02 2.46 8.00
N GLY A 878 -11.30 2.74 7.74
CA GLY A 878 -12.21 1.80 7.06
C GLY A 878 -12.21 1.98 5.54
N ALA A 879 -11.71 0.98 4.81
CA ALA A 879 -11.69 0.98 3.35
C ALA A 879 -12.29 -0.30 2.77
N ALA A 880 -13.04 -0.19 1.67
CA ALA A 880 -13.59 -1.36 0.98
C ALA A 880 -12.46 -2.21 0.38
N THR A 881 -12.60 -3.53 0.47
CA THR A 881 -11.59 -4.50 -0.01
C THR A 881 -11.36 -4.34 -1.51
N ASN A 882 -12.44 -4.25 -2.28
CA ASN A 882 -12.47 -4.12 -3.73
C ASN A 882 -13.77 -3.39 -4.15
N GLU A 883 -13.87 -2.99 -5.42
CA GLU A 883 -15.03 -2.22 -5.91
C GLU A 883 -16.38 -2.95 -5.73
N PRO A 884 -16.50 -4.28 -5.89
CA PRO A 884 -17.72 -5.00 -5.52
C PRO A 884 -18.14 -4.87 -4.05
N ALA A 885 -17.17 -4.72 -3.15
CA ALA A 885 -17.43 -4.51 -1.72
C ALA A 885 -17.86 -3.07 -1.42
N GLY A 886 -17.35 -2.10 -2.18
CA GLY A 886 -17.79 -0.71 -2.09
C GLY A 886 -17.10 0.20 -3.09
N ARG A 887 -17.84 1.18 -3.61
CA ARG A 887 -17.34 2.17 -4.57
C ARG A 887 -16.23 3.02 -3.95
N GLY A 888 -15.13 3.19 -4.71
CA GLY A 888 -13.97 3.93 -4.24
C GLY A 888 -13.07 3.07 -3.34
N ALA A 889 -12.93 1.80 -3.73
CA ALA A 889 -12.20 0.80 -2.97
C ALA A 889 -10.71 1.14 -2.82
N ALA A 890 -10.10 0.53 -1.81
CA ALA A 890 -8.68 0.66 -1.58
C ALA A 890 -7.87 0.05 -2.72
N THR A 891 -6.72 0.67 -2.97
CA THR A 891 -5.60 0.08 -3.69
C THR A 891 -4.42 -0.02 -2.73
N ARG A 892 -3.48 -0.92 -3.03
CA ARG A 892 -2.19 -1.01 -2.31
C ARG A 892 -1.52 0.35 -2.21
N GLU A 893 -1.48 1.10 -3.30
CA GLU A 893 -0.87 2.42 -3.41
C GLU A 893 -1.57 3.44 -2.52
N SER A 894 -2.91 3.44 -2.49
CA SER A 894 -3.66 4.39 -1.65
C SER A 894 -3.43 4.14 -0.15
N ILE A 895 -3.40 2.88 0.28
CA ILE A 895 -3.13 2.49 1.67
C ILE A 895 -1.71 2.90 2.05
N TYR A 896 -0.72 2.49 1.28
CA TYR A 896 0.69 2.81 1.55
C TYR A 896 0.96 4.31 1.54
N LYS A 897 0.42 5.05 0.56
CA LYS A 897 0.59 6.50 0.46
C LYS A 897 -0.04 7.23 1.65
N SER A 898 -1.25 6.84 2.05
CA SER A 898 -1.90 7.42 3.22
C SER A 898 -1.09 7.18 4.50
N TYR A 899 -0.55 5.96 4.68
CA TYR A 899 0.32 5.62 5.80
C TYR A 899 1.56 6.51 5.86
N VAL A 900 2.27 6.67 4.74
CA VAL A 900 3.49 7.50 4.68
C VAL A 900 3.18 8.96 4.98
N LEU A 901 2.08 9.51 4.45
CA LEU A 901 1.67 10.89 4.73
C LEU A 901 1.29 11.09 6.21
N LEU A 902 0.58 10.13 6.80
CA LEU A 902 0.25 10.15 8.24
C LEU A 902 1.52 10.02 9.09
N GLU A 903 2.46 9.13 8.75
CA GLU A 903 3.72 8.95 9.46
C GLU A 903 4.61 10.20 9.39
N ASN A 904 4.68 10.88 8.24
CA ASN A 904 5.41 12.14 8.08
C ASN A 904 4.89 13.23 9.03
N ASP A 905 3.60 13.24 9.31
CA ASP A 905 2.97 14.17 10.24
C ASP A 905 2.96 13.67 11.70
N ASN A 906 3.52 12.49 11.95
CA ASN A 906 3.48 11.79 13.24
C ASN A 906 2.04 11.51 13.72
N ILE A 907 1.14 11.20 12.79
CA ILE A 907 -0.23 10.77 13.05
C ILE A 907 -0.24 9.25 12.98
N TYR A 908 -0.35 8.61 14.14
CA TYR A 908 -0.30 7.15 14.24
C TYR A 908 -1.68 6.62 14.60
N ILE A 909 -2.37 6.08 13.59
CA ILE A 909 -3.68 5.44 13.74
C ILE A 909 -3.54 3.98 14.22
N ARG A 910 -4.63 3.43 14.76
CA ARG A 910 -4.69 2.11 15.38
C ARG A 910 -4.69 0.96 14.35
N GLY A 911 -5.04 1.20 13.09
CA GLY A 911 -4.99 0.15 12.06
C GLY A 911 -5.92 0.37 10.87
N LEU A 912 -6.30 -0.73 10.20
CA LEU A 912 -7.22 -0.77 9.07
C LEU A 912 -8.47 -1.60 9.38
N MET A 913 -9.59 -1.22 8.75
CA MET A 913 -10.82 -2.00 8.69
C MET A 913 -11.19 -2.24 7.23
N THR A 914 -11.76 -3.41 6.93
CA THR A 914 -12.36 -3.65 5.62
C THR A 914 -13.75 -4.28 5.66
N TRP A 915 -14.61 -3.80 4.76
CA TRP A 915 -15.72 -4.57 4.23
C TRP A 915 -15.21 -5.27 2.96
N ALA A 916 -14.96 -6.58 2.99
CA ALA A 916 -15.15 -7.53 4.10
C ALA A 916 -14.14 -8.70 4.02
N ILE A 917 -13.96 -9.46 5.11
CA ILE A 917 -13.14 -10.69 5.15
C ILE A 917 -13.55 -11.65 4.03
N ASN A 918 -14.86 -11.79 3.80
CA ASN A 918 -15.39 -12.62 2.73
C ASN A 918 -14.93 -12.15 1.34
N TYR A 919 -14.86 -10.83 1.10
CA TYR A 919 -14.35 -10.26 -0.15
C TYR A 919 -12.83 -10.39 -0.26
N ASP A 920 -12.11 -10.33 0.86
CA ASP A 920 -10.65 -10.43 0.88
C ASP A 920 -10.20 -11.88 0.64
N ALA A 921 -10.87 -12.85 1.27
CA ALA A 921 -10.60 -14.27 1.08
C ALA A 921 -10.77 -14.71 -0.39
N VAL A 922 -11.78 -14.19 -1.11
CA VAL A 922 -11.95 -14.48 -2.55
C VAL A 922 -11.00 -13.69 -3.44
N ALA A 923 -10.32 -12.70 -2.87
CA ALA A 923 -9.33 -11.86 -3.52
C ALA A 923 -7.90 -12.25 -3.08
N ASP A 924 -7.68 -13.53 -2.74
CA ASP A 924 -6.41 -14.10 -2.29
C ASP A 924 -5.76 -13.35 -1.12
N TRP A 925 -6.58 -12.86 -0.19
CA TRP A 925 -6.15 -12.13 1.01
C TRP A 925 -5.30 -10.88 0.67
N MET A 926 -5.59 -10.21 -0.45
CA MET A 926 -4.83 -9.05 -0.93
C MET A 926 -4.80 -7.88 0.06
N PHE A 927 -5.91 -7.60 0.74
CA PHE A 927 -6.02 -6.50 1.68
C PHE A 927 -5.23 -6.79 2.95
N GLU A 928 -5.28 -8.04 3.43
CA GLU A 928 -4.40 -8.53 4.48
C GLU A 928 -2.92 -8.38 4.10
N ALA A 929 -2.55 -8.70 2.86
CA ALA A 929 -1.18 -8.54 2.38
C ALA A 929 -0.73 -7.07 2.38
N TRP A 930 -1.58 -6.13 1.94
CA TRP A 930 -1.29 -4.69 2.00
C TRP A 930 -1.15 -4.18 3.43
N PHE A 931 -1.99 -4.69 4.35
CA PHE A 931 -1.86 -4.42 5.78
C PHE A 931 -0.51 -4.93 6.32
N LYS A 932 -0.15 -6.19 6.06
CA LYS A 932 1.14 -6.77 6.50
C LYS A 932 2.32 -6.01 5.94
N GLU A 933 2.26 -5.56 4.70
CA GLU A 933 3.33 -4.78 4.09
C GLU A 933 3.55 -3.43 4.81
N THR A 934 2.45 -2.79 5.19
CA THR A 934 2.46 -1.42 5.72
C THR A 934 2.63 -1.37 7.24
N TRP A 935 1.99 -2.30 7.97
CA TRP A 935 2.00 -2.38 9.44
C TRP A 935 2.76 -3.60 9.99
N GLY A 936 3.05 -4.63 9.20
CA GLY A 936 3.64 -5.90 9.67
C GLY A 936 5.19 -5.97 9.70
N ASN A 937 5.90 -4.92 9.26
CA ASN A 937 7.37 -4.86 9.22
C ASN A 937 8.01 -4.08 10.40
N LYS A 938 7.41 -4.06 11.59
CA LYS A 938 7.95 -3.34 12.75
C LYS A 938 8.08 -4.21 14.00
#